data_AF-A0A9P5PAV4-F1
#
_entry.id   AF-A0A9P5PAV4-F1
#
_cell.length_a   1.000
_cell.length_b   1.000
_cell.length_c   1.000
_cell.angle_alpha   90.00
_cell.angle_beta   90.00
_cell.angle_gamma   90.00
#
_symmetry.space_group_name_H-M   'P 1'
#
loop_
_entity.id
_entity.type
_entity.pdbx_description
1 polymer ?
#
loop_
_entity_poly.entity_id
_entity_poly.type
_entity_poly.pdbx_seq_one_letter_code
_entity_poly.pdbx_strand_id
1 'polypeptide(L)'
;MDSLPETLLSTIQNFQVYEGLSSSHPFDSSAEKSCGVLQDIVQATDQLVNSLNQYLSADLTNTKLVSLLRQQATLSRSLHLSDLNIQQTVHALKQRPKASYGEDIPQDRSVLVDWCVLRCEAWGKLVGMETFKDQVGDGNISFVFGGKVLVVDLELSIEKANTSDPKIIVSKAKTSYAISGSESTIMDGSLSLDAFLKNSFQEFFSEVQKPDDCRNLVEAARLGSIILEHFRYLVMLDRLAERKEDGGVRWFVDVDQLCTVVETFSKSEAEAVALSLSATRPPLDIFLLRAHTLPLPYLKSPSLSFLTYLSPLAYLSLLRSSSKLPADTNENLPKFDIPLTHLRSSLASLPRGATIATLALSSPVETHIFPASMSIPTLTARPTFPLVPGGSELEHVFPQLADLSTTALDPADHESPGRNVWVIDFTQGGKTLGVVMSQSRMREIELVINPLSSMETINTVGMMSYGSGSWVDLLINQNPSRLASPEHYIAVYHSPTSVHPPLQLRLTAPEEPGFFLQKVPVNSMKEVWGVLEVVREQCWINEILSGCKWSPEGLNLPHELEEEQKNVVEADLDAILSGSIIPLKIPVNVFVPSHSGTPGPIFANPDLNEMASRVRRTKIVMTSPERPPISGLVEICVSFDETKPRGVNVELNGAMGVDLRPEVMEEICRRGGTLGLSGRVWTKAHGSL
;
A
#
# COMPACT_ATOMS: atom_id res chain seq x y z
N MET A 1 50.49 -0.59 -17.91
CA MET A 1 50.90 0.54 -18.78
C MET A 1 49.70 1.46 -18.78
N ASP A 2 49.69 2.40 -17.84
CA ASP A 2 48.54 3.25 -17.59
C ASP A 2 48.55 4.40 -18.58
N SER A 3 47.43 4.57 -19.29
CA SER A 3 47.23 5.63 -20.26
C SER A 3 47.31 6.98 -19.57
N LEU A 4 48.29 7.80 -19.95
CA LEU A 4 48.36 9.19 -19.52
C LEU A 4 47.07 9.93 -19.94
N PRO A 5 46.48 10.77 -19.07
CA PRO A 5 45.29 11.54 -19.39
C PRO A 5 45.54 12.53 -20.53
N GLU A 6 44.57 12.68 -21.44
CA GLU A 6 44.68 13.51 -22.65
C GLU A 6 44.85 15.01 -22.36
N THR A 7 44.44 15.51 -21.19
CA THR A 7 44.59 16.92 -20.82
C THR A 7 44.79 17.14 -19.31
N LEU A 8 45.47 18.22 -18.91
CA LEU A 8 45.60 18.65 -17.50
C LEU A 8 44.26 19.01 -16.84
N LEU A 9 43.21 19.22 -17.64
CA LEU A 9 41.88 19.57 -17.16
C LEU A 9 41.11 18.30 -16.73
N SER A 10 41.33 17.16 -17.42
CA SER A 10 40.64 15.90 -17.11
C SER A 10 41.06 15.28 -15.77
N THR A 11 42.27 15.58 -15.29
CA THR A 11 42.73 15.14 -13.95
C THR A 11 42.04 15.89 -12.81
N ILE A 12 41.60 17.13 -13.03
CA ILE A 12 40.92 17.95 -12.00
C ILE A 12 39.40 17.72 -12.01
N GLN A 13 38.84 17.36 -13.16
CA GLN A 13 37.39 17.26 -13.38
C GLN A 13 36.72 16.13 -12.61
N ASN A 14 37.40 15.02 -12.36
CA ASN A 14 36.88 13.91 -11.54
C ASN A 14 36.47 14.37 -10.13
N PHE A 15 37.01 15.49 -9.65
CA PHE A 15 36.75 16.04 -8.32
C PHE A 15 35.67 17.14 -8.29
N GLN A 16 35.23 17.67 -9.45
CA GLN A 16 34.16 18.69 -9.51
C GLN A 16 32.75 18.12 -9.59
N VAL A 17 32.61 16.81 -9.89
CA VAL A 17 31.32 16.11 -9.99
C VAL A 17 30.75 15.74 -8.61
N TYR A 18 31.58 15.73 -7.56
CA TYR A 18 31.17 15.43 -6.20
C TYR A 18 30.80 16.70 -5.41
N GLU A 19 29.55 17.13 -5.52
CA GLU A 19 28.92 17.88 -4.42
C GLU A 19 28.77 16.92 -3.24
N GLY A 20 29.75 16.90 -2.33
CA GLY A 20 29.63 16.08 -1.14
C GLY A 20 30.91 15.74 -0.38
N LEU A 21 31.81 16.70 -0.14
CA LEU A 21 32.48 16.71 1.16
C LEU A 21 31.50 17.33 2.17
N SER A 22 30.38 16.64 2.42
CA SER A 22 29.62 16.91 3.64
C SER A 22 30.57 16.66 4.80
N SER A 23 30.63 17.58 5.75
CA SER A 23 31.49 17.49 6.94
C SER A 23 31.21 16.18 7.67
N SER A 24 31.96 15.13 7.36
CA SER A 24 31.74 13.78 7.84
C SER A 24 32.72 13.54 8.98
N HIS A 25 32.17 13.18 10.13
CA HIS A 25 32.92 12.89 11.34
C HIS A 25 33.86 11.69 11.10
N PRO A 26 35.03 11.58 11.77
CA PRO A 26 35.93 10.41 11.66
C PRO A 26 35.34 9.05 12.09
N PHE A 27 34.06 8.99 12.47
CA PHE A 27 33.33 7.75 12.77
C PHE A 27 32.12 7.53 11.87
N ASP A 28 31.98 8.33 10.81
CA ASP A 28 30.93 8.12 9.83
C ASP A 28 31.35 7.02 8.83
N SER A 29 30.39 6.19 8.44
CA SER A 29 30.56 5.08 7.48
C SER A 29 30.98 5.55 6.07
N SER A 30 30.94 6.86 5.83
CA SER A 30 31.41 7.54 4.61
C SER A 30 32.89 7.99 4.67
N ALA A 31 33.56 7.84 5.82
CA ALA A 31 34.91 8.36 6.06
C ALA A 31 35.98 7.65 5.24
N GLU A 32 35.87 6.34 5.03
CA GLU A 32 36.83 5.58 4.21
C GLU A 32 36.79 5.99 2.73
N LYS A 33 35.57 6.22 2.20
CA LYS A 33 35.38 6.78 0.86
C LYS A 33 35.93 8.21 0.76
N SER A 34 35.76 9.02 1.79
CA SER A 34 36.29 10.38 1.85
C SER A 34 37.83 10.40 1.91
N CYS A 35 38.44 9.47 2.64
CA CYS A 35 39.89 9.28 2.68
C CYS A 35 40.45 8.78 1.33
N GLY A 36 39.76 7.85 0.66
CA GLY A 36 40.12 7.42 -0.69
C GLY A 36 40.11 8.58 -1.69
N VAL A 37 39.08 9.43 -1.64
CA VAL A 37 38.98 10.65 -2.46
C VAL A 37 40.12 11.63 -2.16
N LEU A 38 40.50 11.81 -0.89
CA LEU A 38 41.65 12.66 -0.53
C LEU A 38 42.98 12.10 -1.08
N GLN A 39 43.14 10.78 -1.07
CA GLN A 39 44.34 10.12 -1.62
C GLN A 39 44.41 10.28 -3.15
N ASP A 40 43.26 10.18 -3.83
CA ASP A 40 43.14 10.45 -5.26
C ASP A 40 43.45 11.92 -5.60
N ILE A 41 43.02 12.88 -4.75
CA ILE A 41 43.37 14.30 -4.90
C ILE A 41 44.88 14.52 -4.77
N VAL A 42 45.53 13.88 -3.79
CA VAL A 42 46.99 13.97 -3.61
C VAL A 42 47.71 13.43 -4.85
N GLN A 43 47.29 12.27 -5.36
CA GLN A 43 47.89 11.66 -6.55
C GLN A 43 47.67 12.50 -7.82
N ALA A 44 46.48 13.09 -7.98
CA ALA A 44 46.19 14.01 -9.08
C ALA A 44 47.03 15.30 -8.98
N THR A 45 47.31 15.78 -7.76
CA THR A 45 48.16 16.94 -7.51
C THR A 45 49.61 16.65 -7.90
N ASP A 46 50.13 15.47 -7.57
CA ASP A 46 51.48 15.04 -7.99
C ASP A 46 51.59 14.91 -9.52
N GLN A 47 50.56 14.39 -10.19
CA GLN A 47 50.50 14.34 -11.65
C GLN A 47 50.46 15.73 -12.29
N LEU A 48 49.74 16.68 -11.70
CA LEU A 48 49.72 18.09 -12.10
C LEU A 48 51.07 18.75 -11.95
N VAL A 49 51.74 18.55 -10.82
CA VAL A 49 53.08 19.10 -10.56
C VAL A 49 54.08 18.55 -11.57
N ASN A 50 54.05 17.24 -11.83
CA ASN A 50 54.93 16.61 -12.83
C ASN A 50 54.67 17.14 -14.24
N SER A 51 53.41 17.34 -14.60
CA SER A 51 53.03 17.90 -15.90
C SER A 51 53.44 19.37 -16.03
N LEU A 52 53.20 20.19 -15.00
CA LEU A 52 53.60 21.61 -14.96
C LEU A 52 55.12 21.78 -15.01
N ASN A 53 55.87 20.90 -14.35
CA ASN A 53 57.33 20.87 -14.42
C ASN A 53 57.85 20.55 -15.83
N GLN A 54 57.14 19.72 -16.60
CA GLN A 54 57.45 19.47 -18.01
C GLN A 54 57.20 20.71 -18.87
N TYR A 55 56.10 21.44 -18.65
CA TYR A 55 55.80 22.69 -19.37
C TYR A 55 56.75 23.85 -19.01
N LEU A 56 57.41 23.80 -17.86
CA LEU A 56 58.41 24.78 -17.41
C LEU A 56 59.65 24.82 -18.32
N SER A 57 59.89 23.74 -19.08
CA SER A 57 61.00 23.62 -20.04
C SER A 57 60.65 24.08 -21.47
N ALA A 58 59.42 24.54 -21.72
CA ALA A 58 58.97 24.96 -23.05
C ALA A 58 59.23 26.45 -23.30
N ASP A 59 60.02 26.79 -24.32
CA ASP A 59 60.27 28.17 -24.75
C ASP A 59 59.03 28.78 -25.45
N LEU A 60 58.21 29.50 -24.70
CA LEU A 60 56.98 30.17 -25.15
C LEU A 60 57.24 31.55 -25.80
N THR A 61 58.19 31.65 -26.73
CA THR A 61 58.60 32.93 -27.34
C THR A 61 57.62 33.47 -28.39
N ASN A 62 56.67 32.65 -28.87
CA ASN A 62 55.74 33.03 -29.95
C ASN A 62 54.38 33.52 -29.40
N THR A 63 54.17 34.84 -29.42
CA THR A 63 52.95 35.50 -28.93
C THR A 63 51.68 35.08 -29.68
N LYS A 64 51.78 34.72 -30.97
CA LYS A 64 50.65 34.23 -31.77
C LYS A 64 50.22 32.82 -31.35
N LEU A 65 51.20 31.96 -31.05
CA LEU A 65 50.94 30.61 -30.52
C LEU A 65 50.28 30.69 -29.14
N VAL A 66 50.77 31.57 -28.25
CA VAL A 66 50.17 31.80 -26.93
C VAL A 66 48.73 32.31 -27.06
N SER A 67 48.46 33.20 -28.01
CA SER A 67 47.10 33.69 -28.27
C SER A 67 46.16 32.59 -28.77
N LEU A 68 46.62 31.73 -29.68
CA LEU A 68 45.82 30.61 -30.20
C LEU A 68 45.57 29.55 -29.13
N LEU A 69 46.57 29.24 -28.29
CA LEU A 69 46.42 28.33 -27.16
C LEU A 69 45.45 28.88 -26.11
N ARG A 70 45.46 30.19 -25.84
CA ARG A 70 44.45 30.83 -24.97
C ARG A 70 43.05 30.73 -25.56
N GLN A 71 42.90 30.94 -26.87
CA GLN A 71 41.61 30.82 -27.55
C GLN A 71 41.09 29.37 -27.53
N GLN A 72 41.94 28.39 -27.83
CA GLN A 72 41.61 26.96 -27.76
C GLN A 72 41.25 26.52 -26.34
N ALA A 73 42.01 26.97 -25.34
CA ALA A 73 41.71 26.69 -23.93
C ALA A 73 40.36 27.30 -23.51
N THR A 74 40.05 28.51 -24.00
CA THR A 74 38.77 29.17 -23.72
C THR A 74 37.59 28.43 -24.36
N LEU A 75 37.74 28.00 -25.63
CA LEU A 75 36.71 27.23 -26.33
C LEU A 75 36.49 25.85 -25.72
N SER A 76 37.57 25.11 -25.43
CA SER A 76 37.51 23.81 -24.77
C SER A 76 36.88 23.91 -23.38
N ARG A 77 37.26 24.93 -22.59
CA ARG A 77 36.63 25.22 -21.30
C ARG A 77 35.14 25.52 -21.44
N SER A 78 34.73 26.30 -22.44
CA SER A 78 33.32 26.64 -22.66
C SER A 78 32.48 25.44 -23.07
N LEU A 79 32.99 24.60 -23.97
CA LEU A 79 32.32 23.36 -24.38
C LEU A 79 32.19 22.40 -23.20
N HIS A 80 33.27 22.26 -22.43
CA HIS A 80 33.27 21.41 -21.25
C HIS A 80 32.31 21.90 -20.17
N LEU A 81 32.28 23.20 -19.86
CA LEU A 81 31.32 23.76 -18.89
C LEU A 81 29.87 23.59 -19.36
N SER A 82 29.62 23.68 -20.67
CA SER A 82 28.30 23.40 -21.23
C SER A 82 27.89 21.95 -21.03
N ASP A 83 28.78 21.00 -21.30
CA ASP A 83 28.49 19.57 -21.14
C ASP A 83 28.27 19.21 -19.66
N LEU A 84 29.10 19.74 -18.76
CA LEU A 84 28.96 19.56 -17.32
C LEU A 84 27.65 20.14 -16.80
N ASN A 85 27.26 21.34 -17.26
CA ASN A 85 25.99 21.96 -16.89
C ASN A 85 24.79 21.17 -17.43
N ILE A 86 24.89 20.60 -18.64
CA ILE A 86 23.87 19.71 -19.19
C ILE A 86 23.76 18.45 -18.34
N GLN A 87 24.87 17.78 -18.02
CA GLN A 87 24.87 16.57 -17.20
C GLN A 87 24.32 16.84 -15.79
N GLN A 88 24.74 17.95 -15.15
CA GLN A 88 24.22 18.36 -13.84
C GLN A 88 22.73 18.71 -13.90
N THR A 89 22.29 19.44 -14.93
CA THR A 89 20.87 19.77 -15.09
C THR A 89 20.05 18.52 -15.34
N VAL A 90 20.49 17.60 -16.22
CA VAL A 90 19.83 16.33 -16.48
C VAL A 90 19.81 15.45 -15.23
N HIS A 91 20.91 15.37 -14.49
CA HIS A 91 21.00 14.61 -13.26
C HIS A 91 20.09 15.19 -12.16
N ALA A 92 20.11 16.51 -11.96
CA ALA A 92 19.23 17.20 -11.01
C ALA A 92 17.75 17.10 -11.39
N LEU A 93 17.42 17.11 -12.69
CA LEU A 93 16.07 16.85 -13.17
C LEU A 93 15.66 15.39 -12.91
N LYS A 94 16.55 14.41 -13.18
CA LYS A 94 16.31 12.98 -12.92
C LYS A 94 16.21 12.64 -11.43
N GLN A 95 16.91 13.36 -10.55
CA GLN A 95 16.88 13.15 -9.10
C GLN A 95 15.70 13.83 -8.39
N ARG A 96 14.85 14.62 -9.09
CA ARG A 96 13.68 15.22 -8.45
C ARG A 96 12.70 14.14 -8.00
N PRO A 97 12.42 14.00 -6.68
CA PRO A 97 11.42 13.07 -6.23
C PRO A 97 10.07 13.48 -6.81
N LYS A 98 9.36 12.52 -7.44
CA LYS A 98 8.04 12.65 -8.10
C LYS A 98 8.01 13.22 -9.54
N ALA A 99 9.14 13.53 -10.18
CA ALA A 99 9.16 13.88 -11.61
C ALA A 99 9.63 12.68 -12.46
N SER A 100 8.69 11.87 -12.98
CA SER A 100 9.00 10.83 -13.96
C SER A 100 8.92 11.41 -15.38
N TYR A 101 10.06 11.54 -16.04
CA TYR A 101 10.14 12.07 -17.42
C TYR A 101 9.85 11.02 -18.51
N GLY A 102 9.40 9.82 -18.12
CA GLY A 102 9.12 8.71 -19.04
C GLY A 102 10.38 7.95 -19.47
N GLU A 103 10.19 6.86 -20.24
CA GLU A 103 11.29 6.10 -20.84
C GLU A 103 11.67 6.66 -22.21
N ASP A 104 12.97 6.60 -22.52
CA ASP A 104 13.55 7.04 -23.78
C ASP A 104 13.34 5.97 -24.88
N ILE A 105 12.07 5.74 -25.27
CA ILE A 105 11.70 4.73 -26.26
C ILE A 105 12.05 5.21 -27.68
N PRO A 106 12.78 4.43 -28.49
CA PRO A 106 13.07 4.77 -29.88
C PRO A 106 11.79 4.94 -30.72
N GLN A 107 11.80 5.94 -31.60
CA GLN A 107 10.73 6.15 -32.59
C GLN A 107 10.80 5.14 -33.75
N ASP A 108 12.01 4.68 -34.08
CA ASP A 108 12.21 3.65 -35.09
C ASP A 108 11.85 2.26 -34.54
N ARG A 109 10.82 1.65 -35.13
CA ARG A 109 10.32 0.34 -34.71
C ARG A 109 11.28 -0.80 -35.01
N SER A 110 12.17 -0.63 -35.98
CA SER A 110 13.19 -1.63 -36.29
C SER A 110 14.23 -1.77 -35.16
N VAL A 111 14.51 -0.66 -34.47
CA VAL A 111 15.48 -0.57 -33.36
C VAL A 111 14.83 -0.91 -32.00
N LEU A 112 13.50 -0.94 -31.94
CA LEU A 112 12.74 -1.21 -30.72
C LEU A 112 13.13 -2.55 -30.06
N VAL A 113 13.33 -3.59 -30.86
CA VAL A 113 13.69 -4.93 -30.37
C VAL A 113 15.05 -4.92 -29.69
N ASP A 114 16.05 -4.36 -30.36
CA ASP A 114 17.41 -4.26 -29.82
C ASP A 114 17.44 -3.37 -28.56
N TRP A 115 16.65 -2.29 -28.54
CA TRP A 115 16.51 -1.43 -27.37
C TRP A 115 15.87 -2.17 -26.18
N CYS A 116 14.80 -2.94 -26.41
CA CYS A 116 14.17 -3.75 -25.38
C CYS A 116 15.12 -4.81 -24.81
N VAL A 117 15.89 -5.46 -25.68
CA VAL A 117 16.93 -6.44 -25.30
C VAL A 117 18.01 -5.78 -24.43
N LEU A 118 18.52 -4.62 -24.85
CA LEU A 118 19.50 -3.86 -24.07
C LEU A 118 18.95 -3.40 -22.73
N ARG A 119 17.65 -3.06 -22.66
CA ARG A 119 17.00 -2.69 -21.40
C ARG A 119 16.88 -3.85 -20.43
N CYS A 120 16.46 -5.03 -20.89
CA CYS A 120 16.45 -6.23 -20.05
C CYS A 120 17.85 -6.55 -19.52
N GLU A 121 18.88 -6.46 -20.37
CA GLU A 121 20.28 -6.66 -19.96
C GLU A 121 20.72 -5.62 -18.91
N ALA A 122 20.32 -4.36 -19.10
CA ALA A 122 20.62 -3.29 -18.15
C ALA A 122 19.95 -3.51 -16.79
N TRP A 123 18.68 -3.95 -16.75
CA TRP A 123 17.98 -4.21 -15.48
C TRP A 123 18.66 -5.31 -14.66
N GLY A 124 19.02 -6.43 -15.28
CA GLY A 124 19.74 -7.51 -14.60
C GLY A 124 21.07 -7.04 -14.00
N LYS A 125 21.88 -6.34 -14.80
CA LYS A 125 23.17 -5.78 -14.36
C LYS A 125 23.03 -4.72 -13.27
N LEU A 126 22.02 -3.86 -13.34
CA LEU A 126 21.78 -2.79 -12.36
C LEU A 126 21.48 -3.33 -10.96
N VAL A 127 20.82 -4.50 -10.88
CA VAL A 127 20.52 -5.14 -9.59
C VAL A 127 21.67 -6.03 -9.11
N GLY A 128 22.66 -6.28 -9.97
CA GLY A 128 23.83 -7.11 -9.67
C GLY A 128 23.62 -8.60 -9.95
N MET A 129 22.69 -8.95 -10.84
CA MET A 129 22.55 -10.32 -11.35
C MET A 129 23.48 -10.53 -12.55
N GLU A 130 24.06 -11.73 -12.64
CA GLU A 130 24.78 -12.16 -13.84
C GLU A 130 23.78 -12.37 -14.97
N THR A 131 23.92 -11.60 -16.05
CA THR A 131 22.96 -11.64 -17.16
C THR A 131 23.63 -12.24 -18.38
N PHE A 132 23.14 -13.39 -18.83
CA PHE A 132 23.57 -14.05 -20.05
C PHE A 132 22.46 -13.93 -21.09
N LYS A 133 22.84 -13.59 -22.32
CA LYS A 133 21.94 -13.59 -23.48
C LYS A 133 22.36 -14.70 -24.41
N ASP A 134 21.38 -15.49 -24.84
CA ASP A 134 21.58 -16.53 -25.85
C ASP A 134 20.48 -16.40 -26.92
N GLN A 135 20.86 -16.61 -28.19
CA GLN A 135 19.94 -16.58 -29.32
C GLN A 135 19.61 -18.01 -29.71
N VAL A 136 18.48 -18.50 -29.18
CA VAL A 136 18.03 -19.87 -29.42
C VAL A 136 17.25 -19.91 -30.74
N GLY A 137 17.98 -19.97 -31.86
CA GLY A 137 17.42 -20.10 -33.21
C GLY A 137 16.91 -18.81 -33.86
N ASP A 138 16.22 -18.95 -34.99
CA ASP A 138 15.73 -17.83 -35.81
C ASP A 138 14.50 -17.17 -35.15
N GLY A 139 14.74 -16.17 -34.30
CA GLY A 139 13.70 -15.28 -33.77
C GLY A 139 13.35 -15.40 -32.29
N ASN A 140 13.99 -16.31 -31.53
CA ASN A 140 13.85 -16.36 -30.08
C ASN A 140 15.13 -15.88 -29.39
N ILE A 141 14.97 -15.06 -28.36
CA ILE A 141 16.06 -14.59 -27.50
C ILE A 141 15.77 -15.10 -26.09
N SER A 142 16.70 -15.85 -25.51
CA SER A 142 16.64 -16.25 -24.11
C SER A 142 17.61 -15.42 -23.28
N PHE A 143 17.12 -14.93 -22.15
CA PHE A 143 17.91 -14.31 -21.10
C PHE A 143 17.96 -15.26 -19.91
N VAL A 144 19.16 -15.41 -19.34
CA VAL A 144 19.37 -16.09 -18.07
C VAL A 144 19.88 -15.05 -17.09
N PHE A 145 19.09 -14.74 -16.07
CA PHE A 145 19.48 -13.88 -14.96
C PHE A 145 19.87 -14.76 -13.78
N GLY A 146 21.18 -14.93 -13.57
CA GLY A 146 21.75 -15.71 -12.47
C GLY A 146 22.01 -14.85 -11.24
N GLY A 147 21.39 -15.20 -10.13
CA GLY A 147 21.87 -14.94 -8.78
C GLY A 147 22.75 -16.09 -8.28
N LYS A 148 23.08 -16.08 -6.98
CA LYS A 148 23.87 -17.16 -6.37
C LYS A 148 23.05 -18.43 -6.14
N VAL A 149 21.79 -18.28 -5.74
CA VAL A 149 20.85 -19.37 -5.47
C VAL A 149 19.69 -19.35 -6.47
N LEU A 150 19.20 -18.17 -6.85
CA LEU A 150 18.10 -17.98 -7.79
C LEU A 150 18.60 -17.86 -9.23
N VAL A 151 17.95 -18.54 -10.16
CA VAL A 151 18.11 -18.32 -11.61
C VAL A 151 16.75 -18.00 -12.22
N VAL A 152 16.67 -16.95 -13.03
CA VAL A 152 15.47 -16.56 -13.77
C VAL A 152 15.74 -16.63 -15.26
N ASP A 153 15.10 -17.58 -15.94
CA ASP A 153 15.15 -17.74 -17.38
C ASP A 153 13.95 -17.01 -18.02
N LEU A 154 14.21 -16.08 -18.93
CA LEU A 154 13.20 -15.34 -19.68
C LEU A 154 13.38 -15.59 -21.17
N GLU A 155 12.37 -16.13 -21.83
CA GLU A 155 12.36 -16.37 -23.27
C GLU A 155 11.43 -15.38 -23.96
N LEU A 156 11.99 -14.66 -24.93
CA LEU A 156 11.29 -13.71 -25.79
C LEU A 156 11.17 -14.30 -27.19
N SER A 157 9.96 -14.33 -27.72
CA SER A 157 9.68 -14.65 -29.11
C SER A 157 9.48 -13.35 -29.90
N ILE A 158 10.20 -13.21 -31.00
CA ILE A 158 10.11 -12.05 -31.89
C ILE A 158 9.35 -12.45 -33.15
N GLU A 159 8.12 -11.95 -33.27
CA GLU A 159 7.31 -12.16 -34.47
C GLU A 159 7.79 -11.21 -35.57
N LYS A 160 8.62 -11.73 -36.48
CA LYS A 160 9.19 -10.98 -37.63
C LYS A 160 8.29 -10.97 -38.87
N ALA A 161 7.00 -11.27 -38.73
CA ALA A 161 6.06 -11.35 -39.86
C ALA A 161 5.99 -10.05 -40.68
N ASN A 162 6.17 -8.89 -40.03
CA ASN A 162 6.35 -7.58 -40.67
C ASN A 162 7.71 -7.00 -40.28
N THR A 163 8.64 -6.88 -41.23
CA THR A 163 9.99 -6.34 -40.97
C THR A 163 9.97 -4.88 -40.48
N SER A 164 8.88 -4.15 -40.73
CA SER A 164 8.67 -2.77 -40.28
C SER A 164 7.97 -2.64 -38.92
N ASP A 165 7.45 -3.74 -38.35
CA ASP A 165 6.72 -3.72 -37.07
C ASP A 165 6.94 -5.04 -36.31
N PRO A 166 8.17 -5.30 -35.83
CA PRO A 166 8.47 -6.51 -35.08
C PRO A 166 7.75 -6.49 -33.73
N LYS A 167 7.05 -7.57 -33.40
CA LYS A 167 6.37 -7.72 -32.10
C LYS A 167 7.16 -8.62 -31.17
N ILE A 168 7.28 -8.20 -29.92
CA ILE A 168 7.95 -8.96 -28.86
C ILE A 168 6.87 -9.56 -27.96
N ILE A 169 6.87 -10.87 -27.84
CA ILE A 169 5.99 -11.61 -26.94
C ILE A 169 6.85 -12.41 -25.98
N VAL A 170 6.57 -12.32 -24.69
CA VAL A 170 7.23 -13.15 -23.68
C VAL A 170 6.67 -14.56 -23.81
N SER A 171 7.45 -15.50 -24.35
CA SER A 171 7.00 -16.88 -24.53
C SER A 171 6.97 -17.60 -23.18
N LYS A 172 8.05 -17.47 -22.39
CA LYS A 172 8.22 -18.16 -21.11
C LYS A 172 9.03 -17.31 -20.12
N ALA A 173 8.67 -17.41 -18.85
CA ALA A 173 9.55 -17.05 -17.74
C ALA A 173 9.61 -18.27 -16.81
N LYS A 174 10.80 -18.65 -16.34
CA LYS A 174 11.00 -19.78 -15.43
C LYS A 174 11.99 -19.39 -14.33
N THR A 175 11.60 -19.60 -13.09
CA THR A 175 12.46 -19.47 -11.92
C THR A 175 12.98 -20.85 -11.50
N SER A 176 14.24 -20.93 -11.10
CA SER A 176 14.88 -22.16 -10.64
C SER A 176 15.78 -21.85 -9.44
N TYR A 177 15.89 -22.79 -8.50
CA TYR A 177 16.72 -22.62 -7.30
C TYR A 177 17.87 -23.64 -7.30
N ALA A 178 19.09 -23.16 -7.14
CA ALA A 178 20.27 -23.98 -6.96
C ALA A 178 20.37 -24.44 -5.49
N ILE A 179 20.14 -25.73 -5.24
CA ILE A 179 20.32 -26.30 -3.90
C ILE A 179 21.78 -26.75 -3.79
N SER A 180 22.55 -26.05 -2.94
CA SER A 180 23.93 -26.41 -2.62
C SER A 180 23.99 -27.66 -1.71
N GLY A 181 23.72 -28.84 -2.27
CA GLY A 181 23.92 -30.18 -1.66
C GLY A 181 25.07 -30.95 -2.32
N SER A 182 25.46 -32.11 -1.76
CA SER A 182 26.54 -32.97 -2.29
C SER A 182 26.28 -33.49 -3.71
N GLU A 183 25.04 -33.38 -4.19
CA GLU A 183 24.65 -33.48 -5.60
C GLU A 183 23.91 -32.19 -5.95
N SER A 184 24.42 -31.41 -6.92
CA SER A 184 23.81 -30.17 -7.40
C SER A 184 22.47 -30.48 -8.08
N THR A 185 21.40 -30.52 -7.30
CA THR A 185 20.03 -30.70 -7.78
C THR A 185 19.38 -29.32 -7.94
N ILE A 186 18.85 -29.06 -9.12
CA ILE A 186 18.08 -27.85 -9.42
C ILE A 186 16.64 -28.14 -9.01
N MET A 187 16.09 -27.34 -8.11
CA MET A 187 14.68 -27.39 -7.79
C MET A 187 13.94 -26.39 -8.66
N ASP A 188 12.89 -26.85 -9.34
CA ASP A 188 12.03 -25.98 -10.13
C ASP A 188 11.34 -24.97 -9.22
N GLY A 189 11.28 -23.72 -9.69
CA GLY A 189 10.62 -22.62 -8.99
C GLY A 189 9.10 -22.67 -9.09
N SER A 190 8.46 -21.58 -8.67
CA SER A 190 7.00 -21.51 -8.60
C SER A 190 6.39 -21.08 -9.92
N LEU A 191 5.49 -21.93 -10.43
CA LEU A 191 4.71 -21.64 -11.63
C LEU A 191 3.90 -20.34 -11.52
N SER A 192 3.54 -19.94 -10.31
CA SER A 192 2.78 -18.71 -10.06
C SER A 192 3.67 -17.46 -10.08
N LEU A 193 4.89 -17.55 -9.55
CA LEU A 193 5.92 -16.52 -9.71
C LEU A 193 6.34 -16.37 -11.17
N ASP A 194 6.50 -17.49 -11.88
CA ASP A 194 6.82 -17.54 -13.31
C ASP A 194 5.76 -16.81 -14.15
N ALA A 195 4.48 -17.12 -13.91
CA ALA A 195 3.38 -16.44 -14.56
C ALA A 195 3.33 -14.93 -14.24
N PHE A 196 3.64 -14.56 -13.00
CA PHE A 196 3.70 -13.15 -12.57
C PHE A 196 4.81 -12.37 -13.27
N LEU A 197 6.02 -12.91 -13.32
CA LEU A 197 7.14 -12.29 -14.02
C LEU A 197 6.83 -12.18 -15.51
N LYS A 198 6.34 -13.27 -16.13
CA LYS A 198 5.90 -13.26 -17.53
C LYS A 198 4.91 -12.13 -17.82
N ASN A 199 3.87 -12.00 -16.99
CA ASN A 199 2.85 -10.96 -17.16
C ASN A 199 3.42 -9.56 -16.96
N SER A 200 4.28 -9.36 -15.97
CA SER A 200 4.91 -8.05 -15.70
C SER A 200 5.77 -7.58 -16.88
N PHE A 201 6.58 -8.48 -17.45
CA PHE A 201 7.36 -8.19 -18.67
C PHE A 201 6.44 -7.99 -19.89
N GLN A 202 5.40 -8.81 -20.05
CA GLN A 202 4.47 -8.69 -21.16
C GLN A 202 3.71 -7.37 -21.11
N GLU A 203 3.30 -6.88 -19.94
CA GLU A 203 2.65 -5.58 -19.76
C GLU A 203 3.58 -4.44 -20.21
N PHE A 204 4.85 -4.47 -19.78
CA PHE A 204 5.85 -3.49 -20.23
C PHE A 204 6.03 -3.52 -21.75
N PHE A 205 6.26 -4.69 -22.34
CA PHE A 205 6.46 -4.80 -23.78
C PHE A 205 5.21 -4.41 -24.58
N SER A 206 4.02 -4.70 -24.05
CA SER A 206 2.75 -4.31 -24.69
C SER A 206 2.57 -2.78 -24.66
N GLU A 207 2.98 -2.09 -23.59
CA GLU A 207 2.94 -0.63 -23.51
C GLU A 207 3.95 0.01 -24.48
N VAL A 208 5.17 -0.53 -24.54
CA VAL A 208 6.25 -0.04 -25.42
C VAL A 208 5.91 -0.23 -26.90
N GLN A 209 5.19 -1.31 -27.25
CA GLN A 209 4.78 -1.62 -28.63
C GLN A 209 3.51 -0.89 -29.09
N LYS A 210 2.87 -0.07 -28.25
CA LYS A 210 1.71 0.74 -28.67
C LYS A 210 2.09 1.73 -29.78
N PRO A 211 1.15 2.06 -30.68
CA PRO A 211 1.37 3.12 -31.68
C PRO A 211 1.62 4.46 -31.00
N ASP A 212 2.42 5.32 -31.64
CA ASP A 212 2.95 6.55 -31.06
C ASP A 212 1.85 7.49 -30.55
N ASP A 213 0.70 7.53 -31.21
CA ASP A 213 -0.47 8.34 -30.82
C ASP A 213 -1.11 7.90 -29.49
N CYS A 214 -0.94 6.63 -29.10
CA CYS A 214 -1.54 6.03 -27.90
C CYS A 214 -0.49 5.63 -26.85
N ARG A 215 0.80 5.85 -27.13
CA ARG A 215 1.91 5.39 -26.28
C ARG A 215 2.09 6.32 -25.09
N ASN A 216 2.06 5.76 -23.88
CA ASN A 216 2.34 6.52 -22.67
C ASN A 216 3.75 6.24 -22.14
N LEU A 217 4.67 7.19 -22.36
CA LEU A 217 6.07 7.09 -21.93
C LEU A 217 6.23 7.01 -20.40
N VAL A 218 5.36 7.69 -19.66
CA VAL A 218 5.38 7.71 -18.19
C VAL A 218 4.94 6.37 -17.62
N GLU A 219 3.94 5.74 -18.26
CA GLU A 219 3.46 4.43 -17.86
C GLU A 219 4.49 3.33 -18.15
N ALA A 220 5.17 3.40 -19.30
CA ALA A 220 6.28 2.50 -19.62
C ALA A 220 7.41 2.61 -18.57
N ALA A 221 7.78 3.83 -18.15
CA ALA A 221 8.77 4.04 -17.09
C ALA A 221 8.31 3.50 -15.73
N ARG A 222 7.01 3.66 -15.42
CA ARG A 222 6.41 3.10 -14.20
C ARG A 222 6.50 1.57 -14.21
N LEU A 223 6.18 0.92 -15.32
CA LEU A 223 6.26 -0.54 -15.48
C LEU A 223 7.72 -1.03 -15.41
N GLY A 224 8.66 -0.34 -16.07
CA GLY A 224 10.09 -0.66 -15.98
C GLY A 224 10.65 -0.53 -14.57
N SER A 225 10.24 0.50 -13.83
CA SER A 225 10.63 0.68 -12.41
C SER A 225 10.10 -0.45 -11.54
N ILE A 226 8.88 -0.94 -11.80
CA ILE A 226 8.30 -2.08 -11.08
C ILE A 226 9.08 -3.37 -11.34
N ILE A 227 9.45 -3.65 -12.59
CA ILE A 227 10.29 -4.82 -12.93
C ILE A 227 11.63 -4.74 -12.17
N LEU A 228 12.24 -3.55 -12.12
CA LEU A 228 13.49 -3.34 -11.39
C LEU A 228 13.31 -3.56 -9.87
N GLU A 229 12.20 -3.09 -9.29
CA GLU A 229 11.86 -3.34 -7.89
C GLU A 229 11.65 -4.83 -7.60
N HIS A 230 11.01 -5.57 -8.51
CA HIS A 230 10.85 -7.03 -8.39
C HIS A 230 12.19 -7.74 -8.39
N PHE A 231 13.10 -7.39 -9.32
CA PHE A 231 14.45 -7.97 -9.33
C PHE A 231 15.23 -7.59 -8.07
N ARG A 232 15.16 -6.35 -7.59
CA ARG A 232 15.81 -5.94 -6.33
C ARG A 232 15.34 -6.78 -5.16
N TYR A 233 14.04 -7.04 -5.09
CA TYR A 233 13.49 -7.89 -4.05
C TYR A 233 13.97 -9.34 -4.17
N LEU A 234 13.98 -9.90 -5.38
CA LEU A 234 14.46 -11.26 -5.63
C LEU A 234 15.95 -11.42 -5.31
N VAL A 235 16.79 -10.43 -5.64
CA VAL A 235 18.22 -10.43 -5.28
C VAL A 235 18.44 -10.27 -3.77
N MET A 236 17.58 -9.51 -3.08
CA MET A 236 17.61 -9.47 -1.62
C MET A 236 17.29 -10.83 -1.01
N LEU A 237 16.29 -11.55 -1.52
CA LEU A 237 16.00 -12.93 -1.11
C LEU A 237 17.14 -13.89 -1.46
N ASP A 238 17.78 -13.72 -2.62
CA ASP A 238 18.93 -14.52 -3.05
C ASP A 238 20.12 -14.40 -2.08
N ARG A 239 20.43 -13.18 -1.64
CA ARG A 239 21.46 -12.91 -0.62
C ARG A 239 21.14 -13.54 0.73
N LEU A 240 19.87 -13.64 1.10
CA LEU A 240 19.45 -14.29 2.34
C LEU A 240 19.48 -15.81 2.20
N ALA A 241 19.09 -16.34 1.05
CA ALA A 241 19.12 -17.76 0.76
C ALA A 241 20.55 -18.32 0.67
N GLU A 242 21.55 -17.48 0.36
CA GLU A 242 22.97 -17.84 0.43
C GLU A 242 23.36 -18.31 1.84
N ARG A 243 22.74 -17.75 2.88
CA ARG A 243 22.98 -18.13 4.28
C ARG A 243 22.16 -19.36 4.65
N LYS A 244 22.80 -20.53 4.56
CA LYS A 244 22.16 -21.82 4.89
C LYS A 244 21.68 -21.91 6.34
N GLU A 245 22.35 -21.24 7.27
CA GLU A 245 22.02 -21.27 8.70
C GLU A 245 20.78 -20.43 9.03
N ASP A 246 20.48 -19.40 8.23
CA ASP A 246 19.37 -18.47 8.40
C ASP A 246 18.12 -18.83 7.56
N GLY A 247 17.92 -20.12 7.29
CA GLY A 247 16.74 -20.63 6.56
C GLY A 247 16.98 -20.98 5.08
N GLY A 248 18.05 -20.49 4.45
CA GLY A 248 18.45 -20.90 3.10
C GLY A 248 17.33 -20.81 2.05
N VAL A 249 17.05 -21.90 1.33
CA VAL A 249 16.03 -21.93 0.26
C VAL A 249 14.59 -21.69 0.78
N ARG A 250 14.36 -21.79 2.09
CA ARG A 250 13.06 -21.51 2.71
C ARG A 250 12.56 -20.08 2.47
N TRP A 251 13.46 -19.13 2.27
CA TRP A 251 13.11 -17.74 1.92
C TRP A 251 12.27 -17.63 0.63
N PHE A 252 12.40 -18.60 -0.28
CA PHE A 252 11.60 -18.68 -1.50
C PHE A 252 10.43 -19.66 -1.36
N VAL A 253 10.71 -20.87 -0.86
CA VAL A 253 9.74 -21.97 -0.83
C VAL A 253 8.60 -21.72 0.16
N ASP A 254 8.89 -21.11 1.32
CA ASP A 254 7.89 -20.94 2.37
C ASP A 254 6.77 -20.00 1.88
N VAL A 255 7.07 -19.00 1.04
CA VAL A 255 6.05 -18.10 0.45
C VAL A 255 5.10 -18.89 -0.45
N ASP A 256 5.61 -19.75 -1.32
CA ASP A 256 4.79 -20.56 -2.24
C ASP A 256 3.92 -21.59 -1.50
N GLN A 257 4.50 -22.26 -0.51
CA GLN A 257 3.77 -23.19 0.35
C GLN A 257 2.66 -22.45 1.10
N LEU A 258 2.98 -21.29 1.67
CA LEU A 258 2.02 -20.45 2.37
C LEU A 258 0.89 -19.98 1.46
N CYS A 259 1.17 -19.61 0.21
CA CYS A 259 0.14 -19.22 -0.76
C CYS A 259 -0.91 -20.34 -0.92
N THR A 260 -0.47 -21.58 -1.10
CA THR A 260 -1.36 -22.74 -1.28
C THR A 260 -2.20 -23.00 -0.03
N VAL A 261 -1.57 -22.92 1.15
CA VAL A 261 -2.21 -23.13 2.44
C VAL A 261 -3.28 -22.06 2.71
N VAL A 262 -2.95 -20.79 2.49
CA VAL A 262 -3.85 -19.67 2.76
C VAL A 262 -4.98 -19.58 1.72
N GLU A 263 -4.73 -19.92 0.45
CA GLU A 263 -5.79 -20.05 -0.57
C GLU A 263 -6.77 -21.17 -0.22
N THR A 264 -6.28 -22.31 0.26
CA THR A 264 -7.11 -23.44 0.71
C THR A 264 -7.96 -23.06 1.93
N PHE A 265 -7.36 -22.35 2.89
CA PHE A 265 -8.08 -21.84 4.04
C PHE A 265 -9.18 -20.84 3.62
N SER A 266 -8.87 -19.90 2.74
CA SER A 266 -9.83 -18.93 2.21
C SER A 266 -10.98 -19.60 1.44
N LYS A 267 -10.70 -20.71 0.76
CA LYS A 267 -11.72 -21.56 0.15
C LYS A 267 -12.67 -22.16 1.19
N SER A 268 -12.14 -22.71 2.28
CA SER A 268 -12.97 -23.26 3.36
C SER A 268 -13.85 -22.19 4.02
N GLU A 269 -13.34 -20.97 4.21
CA GLU A 269 -14.14 -19.85 4.72
C GLU A 269 -15.21 -19.39 3.72
N ALA A 270 -14.87 -19.34 2.42
CA ALA A 270 -15.82 -18.99 1.38
C ALA A 270 -16.99 -20.00 1.31
N GLU A 271 -16.68 -21.30 1.43
CA GLU A 271 -17.69 -22.37 1.51
C GLU A 271 -18.57 -22.22 2.76
N ALA A 272 -17.99 -21.92 3.92
CA ALA A 272 -18.75 -21.66 5.16
C ALA A 272 -19.71 -20.45 5.01
N VAL A 273 -19.25 -19.36 4.39
CA VAL A 273 -20.10 -18.19 4.09
C VAL A 273 -21.22 -18.58 3.12
N ALA A 274 -20.91 -19.31 2.06
CA ALA A 274 -21.89 -19.74 1.06
C ALA A 274 -23.00 -20.61 1.68
N LEU A 275 -22.62 -21.57 2.53
CA LEU A 275 -23.54 -22.42 3.29
C LEU A 275 -24.44 -21.59 4.21
N SER A 276 -23.87 -20.63 4.95
CA SER A 276 -24.64 -19.78 5.86
C SER A 276 -25.67 -18.89 5.14
N LEU A 277 -25.42 -18.54 3.87
CA LEU A 277 -26.30 -17.72 3.05
C LEU A 277 -27.23 -18.55 2.15
N SER A 278 -27.11 -19.89 2.17
CA SER A 278 -27.79 -20.79 1.21
C SER A 278 -27.57 -20.40 -0.26
N ALA A 279 -26.37 -19.88 -0.58
CA ALA A 279 -26.00 -19.44 -1.92
C ALA A 279 -24.97 -20.39 -2.55
N THR A 280 -25.00 -20.54 -3.87
CA THR A 280 -24.01 -21.37 -4.60
C THR A 280 -22.62 -20.75 -4.66
N ARG A 281 -22.55 -19.41 -4.54
CA ARG A 281 -21.30 -18.63 -4.50
C ARG A 281 -21.46 -17.52 -3.46
N PRO A 282 -20.50 -17.36 -2.54
CA PRO A 282 -20.54 -16.28 -1.56
C PRO A 282 -20.25 -14.93 -2.27
N PRO A 283 -21.00 -13.87 -1.95
CA PRO A 283 -20.64 -12.52 -2.36
C PRO A 283 -19.30 -12.09 -1.76
N LEU A 284 -18.40 -11.52 -2.59
CA LEU A 284 -17.06 -11.12 -2.16
C LEU A 284 -17.09 -10.10 -1.00
N ASP A 285 -18.04 -9.18 -0.99
CA ASP A 285 -18.18 -8.18 0.07
C ASP A 285 -18.54 -8.81 1.43
N ILE A 286 -19.45 -9.79 1.45
CA ILE A 286 -19.79 -10.53 2.69
C ILE A 286 -18.61 -11.37 3.16
N PHE A 287 -17.88 -12.00 2.22
CA PHE A 287 -16.66 -12.72 2.55
C PHE A 287 -15.67 -11.79 3.25
N LEU A 288 -15.36 -10.63 2.68
CA LEU A 288 -14.40 -9.69 3.29
C LEU A 288 -14.84 -9.18 4.66
N LEU A 289 -16.16 -9.04 4.91
CA LEU A 289 -16.69 -8.59 6.20
C LEU A 289 -16.75 -9.70 7.27
N ARG A 290 -16.76 -10.98 6.90
CA ARG A 290 -17.00 -12.10 7.84
C ARG A 290 -15.86 -13.12 7.95
N ALA A 291 -15.19 -13.39 6.85
CA ALA A 291 -14.03 -14.28 6.76
C ALA A 291 -12.76 -13.48 7.00
N HIS A 292 -11.59 -14.11 6.95
CA HIS A 292 -10.34 -13.38 6.92
C HIS A 292 -10.14 -12.67 5.57
N THR A 293 -9.02 -11.96 5.41
CA THR A 293 -8.73 -11.25 4.17
C THR A 293 -8.41 -12.22 3.03
N LEU A 294 -8.78 -11.83 1.80
CA LEU A 294 -8.56 -12.70 0.62
C LEU A 294 -7.08 -12.66 0.20
N PRO A 295 -6.34 -13.79 0.23
CA PRO A 295 -5.00 -13.86 -0.33
C PRO A 295 -5.02 -13.68 -1.85
N LEU A 296 -4.11 -12.85 -2.32
CA LEU A 296 -3.83 -12.57 -3.72
C LEU A 296 -2.32 -12.73 -3.91
N PRO A 297 -1.85 -13.98 -4.07
CA PRO A 297 -0.43 -14.22 -4.30
C PRO A 297 0.02 -13.54 -5.59
N TYR A 298 1.22 -12.95 -5.55
CA TYR A 298 1.86 -12.36 -6.72
C TYR A 298 1.00 -11.29 -7.44
N LEU A 299 0.32 -10.43 -6.68
CA LEU A 299 -0.52 -9.39 -7.27
C LEU A 299 0.29 -8.17 -7.75
N LYS A 300 1.17 -7.63 -6.90
CA LYS A 300 1.92 -6.39 -7.18
C LYS A 300 3.42 -6.53 -6.99
N SER A 301 3.83 -7.51 -6.20
CA SER A 301 5.21 -7.84 -5.86
C SER A 301 5.38 -9.35 -5.94
N PRO A 302 6.63 -9.85 -6.05
CA PRO A 302 6.97 -11.27 -5.92
C PRO A 302 6.79 -11.76 -4.46
N SER A 303 5.62 -11.52 -3.87
CA SER A 303 5.27 -11.85 -2.50
C SER A 303 3.75 -11.98 -2.32
N LEU A 304 3.30 -12.33 -1.11
CA LEU A 304 1.89 -12.52 -0.79
C LEU A 304 1.20 -11.18 -0.51
N SER A 305 0.13 -10.88 -1.24
CA SER A 305 -0.74 -9.72 -0.96
C SER A 305 -2.09 -10.17 -0.43
N PHE A 306 -2.76 -9.32 0.33
CA PHE A 306 -4.06 -9.58 0.95
C PHE A 306 -5.01 -8.45 0.61
N LEU A 307 -6.21 -8.78 0.12
CA LEU A 307 -7.29 -7.82 -0.01
C LEU A 307 -8.01 -7.69 1.35
N THR A 308 -7.70 -6.61 2.06
CA THR A 308 -8.19 -6.37 3.42
C THR A 308 -9.60 -5.81 3.44
N TYR A 309 -9.90 -4.87 2.56
CA TYR A 309 -11.20 -4.21 2.49
C TYR A 309 -11.52 -3.76 1.06
N LEU A 310 -12.80 -3.80 0.71
CA LEU A 310 -13.32 -3.31 -0.55
C LEU A 310 -14.56 -2.45 -0.28
N SER A 311 -14.54 -1.20 -0.74
CA SER A 311 -15.65 -0.28 -0.53
C SER A 311 -16.89 -0.75 -1.30
N PRO A 312 -18.11 -0.44 -0.81
CA PRO A 312 -19.33 -0.85 -1.50
C PRO A 312 -19.39 -0.35 -2.95
N LEU A 313 -18.86 0.84 -3.21
CA LEU A 313 -18.79 1.41 -4.56
C LEU A 313 -17.81 0.64 -5.45
N ALA A 314 -16.62 0.30 -4.94
CA ALA A 314 -15.62 -0.47 -5.68
C ALA A 314 -16.15 -1.88 -6.00
N TYR A 315 -16.74 -2.55 -5.02
CA TYR A 315 -17.37 -3.87 -5.18
C TYR A 315 -18.49 -3.85 -6.24
N LEU A 316 -19.43 -2.90 -6.16
CA LEU A 316 -20.51 -2.79 -7.16
C LEU A 316 -20.00 -2.47 -8.56
N SER A 317 -18.94 -1.67 -8.67
CA SER A 317 -18.30 -1.36 -9.96
C SER A 317 -17.66 -2.61 -10.57
N LEU A 318 -16.96 -3.40 -9.75
CA LEU A 318 -16.35 -4.67 -10.16
C LEU A 318 -17.40 -5.73 -10.53
N LEU A 319 -18.50 -5.80 -9.78
CA LEU A 319 -19.60 -6.72 -10.07
C LEU A 319 -20.29 -6.39 -11.40
N ARG A 320 -20.42 -5.09 -11.71
CA ARG A 320 -21.00 -4.64 -12.99
C ARG A 320 -20.08 -4.94 -14.18
N SER A 321 -18.76 -4.83 -14.02
CA SER A 321 -17.83 -5.18 -15.09
C SER A 321 -17.64 -6.70 -15.24
N SER A 322 -17.74 -7.47 -14.15
CA SER A 322 -17.58 -8.92 -14.17
C SER A 322 -18.75 -9.68 -14.80
N SER A 323 -19.97 -9.12 -14.78
CA SER A 323 -21.19 -9.78 -15.26
C SER A 323 -21.14 -10.30 -16.72
N LYS A 324 -20.15 -9.87 -17.51
CA LYS A 324 -19.96 -10.28 -18.91
C LYS A 324 -18.94 -11.40 -19.10
N LEU A 325 -18.22 -11.80 -18.06
CA LEU A 325 -17.12 -12.74 -18.13
C LEU A 325 -17.55 -14.17 -17.76
N PRO A 326 -16.95 -15.20 -18.39
CA PRO A 326 -17.17 -16.58 -17.99
C PRO A 326 -16.70 -16.81 -16.54
N ALA A 327 -17.36 -17.75 -15.86
CA ALA A 327 -16.97 -18.14 -14.51
C ALA A 327 -15.60 -18.84 -14.52
N ASP A 328 -14.83 -18.67 -13.43
CA ASP A 328 -13.57 -19.37 -13.27
C ASP A 328 -13.78 -20.90 -13.26
N THR A 329 -12.97 -21.61 -14.04
CA THR A 329 -12.99 -23.08 -14.18
C THR A 329 -12.09 -23.79 -13.17
N ASN A 330 -11.27 -23.06 -12.40
CA ASN A 330 -10.31 -23.66 -11.48
C ASN A 330 -11.00 -24.12 -10.18
N GLU A 331 -10.96 -25.42 -9.89
CA GLU A 331 -11.64 -26.01 -8.72
C GLU A 331 -10.92 -25.76 -7.40
N ASN A 332 -9.62 -25.43 -7.45
CA ASN A 332 -8.79 -25.23 -6.26
C ASN A 332 -8.94 -23.83 -5.65
N LEU A 333 -9.47 -22.87 -6.40
CA LEU A 333 -9.64 -21.50 -5.95
C LEU A 333 -11.05 -21.23 -5.41
N PRO A 334 -11.22 -20.31 -4.45
CA PRO A 334 -12.53 -19.92 -3.96
C PRO A 334 -13.40 -19.33 -5.08
N LYS A 335 -14.63 -19.82 -5.21
CA LYS A 335 -15.58 -19.43 -6.27
C LYS A 335 -16.51 -18.31 -5.80
N PHE A 336 -16.13 -17.06 -6.05
CA PHE A 336 -16.93 -15.87 -5.71
C PHE A 336 -17.94 -15.48 -6.80
N ASP A 337 -18.79 -14.50 -6.49
CA ASP A 337 -19.64 -13.81 -7.47
C ASP A 337 -18.84 -13.03 -8.54
N ILE A 338 -17.63 -12.56 -8.19
CA ILE A 338 -16.66 -11.94 -9.10
C ILE A 338 -15.54 -12.95 -9.39
N PRO A 339 -15.25 -13.29 -10.66
CA PRO A 339 -14.10 -14.13 -11.02
C PRO A 339 -12.78 -13.55 -10.50
N LEU A 340 -11.94 -14.37 -9.90
CA LEU A 340 -10.64 -13.98 -9.33
C LEU A 340 -9.69 -13.44 -10.39
N THR A 341 -9.77 -13.97 -11.60
CA THR A 341 -9.00 -13.48 -12.76
C THR A 341 -9.31 -12.01 -13.05
N HIS A 342 -10.59 -11.66 -13.09
CA HIS A 342 -11.05 -10.28 -13.25
C HIS A 342 -10.72 -9.41 -12.03
N LEU A 343 -10.86 -9.95 -10.80
CA LEU A 343 -10.49 -9.25 -9.58
C LEU A 343 -9.00 -8.87 -9.56
N ARG A 344 -8.10 -9.81 -9.88
CA ARG A 344 -6.64 -9.59 -9.94
C ARG A 344 -6.29 -8.49 -10.95
N SER A 345 -6.82 -8.59 -12.17
CA SER A 345 -6.57 -7.57 -13.21
C SER A 345 -7.06 -6.18 -12.81
N SER A 346 -8.22 -6.10 -12.15
CA SER A 346 -8.77 -4.82 -11.70
C SER A 346 -7.96 -4.23 -10.54
N LEU A 347 -7.57 -5.05 -9.55
CA LEU A 347 -6.79 -4.62 -8.39
C LEU A 347 -5.35 -4.22 -8.73
N ALA A 348 -4.77 -4.80 -9.78
CA ALA A 348 -3.47 -4.39 -10.32
C ALA A 348 -3.46 -2.89 -10.69
N SER A 349 -4.56 -2.40 -11.28
CA SER A 349 -4.74 -1.00 -11.71
C SER A 349 -5.08 0.01 -10.60
N LEU A 350 -5.05 -0.41 -9.32
CA LEU A 350 -5.30 0.43 -8.13
C LEU A 350 -6.69 1.10 -8.09
N PRO A 351 -7.78 0.33 -7.90
CA PRO A 351 -9.10 0.93 -7.79
C PRO A 351 -9.23 1.73 -6.49
N ARG A 352 -9.83 2.91 -6.58
CA ARG A 352 -10.18 3.73 -5.39
C ARG A 352 -11.14 2.94 -4.50
N GLY A 353 -10.87 2.90 -3.20
CA GLY A 353 -11.68 2.18 -2.22
C GLY A 353 -11.33 0.69 -2.05
N ALA A 354 -10.17 0.24 -2.54
CA ALA A 354 -9.63 -1.08 -2.21
C ALA A 354 -8.37 -0.94 -1.33
N THR A 355 -8.37 -1.62 -0.18
CA THR A 355 -7.20 -1.69 0.71
C THR A 355 -6.50 -3.02 0.50
N ILE A 356 -5.26 -2.96 0.02
CA ILE A 356 -4.39 -4.13 -0.19
C ILE A 356 -3.19 -4.00 0.73
N ALA A 357 -2.90 -5.07 1.45
CA ALA A 357 -1.74 -5.20 2.30
C ALA A 357 -0.76 -6.19 1.66
N THR A 358 0.50 -5.83 1.50
CA THR A 358 1.51 -6.68 0.89
C THR A 358 2.52 -7.13 1.94
N LEU A 359 2.64 -8.43 2.15
CA LEU A 359 3.68 -9.01 2.99
C LEU A 359 4.99 -9.00 2.19
N ALA A 360 5.99 -8.27 2.68
CA ALA A 360 7.28 -8.17 2.03
C ALA A 360 8.38 -8.10 3.09
N LEU A 361 9.54 -8.63 2.74
CA LEU A 361 10.74 -8.44 3.53
C LEU A 361 11.29 -7.03 3.30
N SER A 362 11.70 -6.34 4.36
CA SER A 362 12.33 -5.03 4.23
C SER A 362 13.47 -4.84 5.21
N SER A 363 14.46 -4.03 4.80
CA SER A 363 15.51 -3.55 5.71
C SER A 363 14.86 -2.69 6.79
N PRO A 364 15.22 -2.88 8.07
CA PRO A 364 14.61 -2.16 9.16
C PRO A 364 14.99 -0.69 9.04
N VAL A 365 13.99 0.18 9.03
CA VAL A 365 14.20 1.61 9.28
C VAL A 365 14.32 1.76 10.79
N GLU A 366 15.35 2.46 11.26
CA GLU A 366 15.95 2.56 12.61
C GLU A 366 15.06 2.72 13.86
N THR A 367 13.75 2.49 13.82
CA THR A 367 12.87 2.70 14.99
C THR A 367 12.20 1.41 15.45
N HIS A 368 12.66 0.95 16.61
CA HIS A 368 12.04 -0.05 17.50
C HIS A 368 11.96 -1.47 16.95
N ILE A 369 13.10 -2.13 17.06
CA ILE A 369 13.20 -3.56 17.04
C ILE A 369 12.64 -4.10 18.37
N PHE A 370 11.38 -4.54 18.37
CA PHE A 370 10.91 -5.43 19.43
C PHE A 370 11.50 -6.83 19.20
N PRO A 371 12.00 -7.52 20.25
CA PRO A 371 12.41 -8.92 20.11
C PRO A 371 11.22 -9.77 19.65
N ALA A 372 11.48 -10.84 18.89
CA ALA A 372 10.47 -11.81 18.51
C ALA A 372 9.73 -12.28 19.78
N SER A 373 8.48 -11.85 19.93
CA SER A 373 7.73 -12.13 21.15
C SER A 373 7.48 -13.63 21.25
N MET A 374 7.76 -14.23 22.41
CA MET A 374 7.20 -15.54 22.71
C MET A 374 5.67 -15.40 22.70
N SER A 375 5.02 -16.08 21.76
CA SER A 375 3.57 -16.10 21.63
C SER A 375 2.95 -16.71 22.90
N ILE A 376 2.53 -15.88 23.85
CA ILE A 376 1.71 -16.34 24.98
C ILE A 376 0.28 -16.46 24.46
N PRO A 377 -0.30 -17.66 24.31
CA PRO A 377 -1.56 -17.85 23.58
C PRO A 377 -2.81 -17.29 24.27
N THR A 378 -2.70 -16.76 25.49
CA THR A 378 -3.83 -16.58 26.41
C THR A 378 -4.20 -15.12 26.70
N LEU A 379 -3.47 -14.13 26.17
CA LEU A 379 -3.71 -12.70 26.48
C LEU A 379 -4.33 -11.88 25.35
N THR A 380 -4.26 -12.33 24.08
CA THR A 380 -4.77 -11.57 22.93
C THR A 380 -6.11 -12.13 22.45
N ALA A 381 -7.10 -11.25 22.26
CA ALA A 381 -8.44 -11.63 21.78
C ALA A 381 -8.51 -11.88 20.26
N ARG A 382 -7.41 -11.68 19.52
CA ARG A 382 -7.32 -11.76 18.05
C ARG A 382 -6.07 -12.56 17.62
N PRO A 383 -6.07 -13.20 16.44
CA PRO A 383 -7.16 -13.28 15.45
C PRO A 383 -8.33 -14.14 15.92
N THR A 384 -9.54 -13.84 15.46
CA THR A 384 -10.73 -14.64 15.75
C THR A 384 -11.11 -15.53 14.56
N PHE A 385 -11.49 -16.78 14.82
CA PHE A 385 -11.86 -17.75 13.78
C PHE A 385 -13.33 -18.19 13.89
N PRO A 386 -14.31 -17.29 13.65
CA PRO A 386 -15.72 -17.58 13.88
C PRO A 386 -16.32 -18.56 12.86
N LEU A 387 -15.80 -18.58 11.62
CA LEU A 387 -16.35 -19.41 10.54
C LEU A 387 -15.73 -20.81 10.47
N VAL A 388 -14.40 -20.90 10.61
CA VAL A 388 -13.64 -22.14 10.50
C VAL A 388 -12.68 -22.24 11.69
N PRO A 389 -13.07 -22.90 12.79
CA PRO A 389 -12.25 -23.00 14.00
C PRO A 389 -10.87 -23.62 13.78
N GLY A 390 -10.71 -24.51 12.79
CA GLY A 390 -9.41 -25.08 12.40
C GLY A 390 -8.40 -24.04 11.92
N GLY A 391 -8.81 -22.80 11.66
CA GLY A 391 -7.93 -21.67 11.37
C GLY A 391 -6.89 -21.39 12.45
N SER A 392 -7.20 -21.68 13.72
CA SER A 392 -6.25 -21.46 14.82
C SER A 392 -5.02 -22.38 14.78
N GLU A 393 -5.08 -23.48 14.03
CA GLU A 393 -3.98 -24.44 13.85
C GLU A 393 -3.01 -24.03 12.73
N LEU A 394 -3.37 -23.03 11.92
CA LEU A 394 -2.55 -22.47 10.84
C LEU A 394 -1.48 -21.50 11.36
N GLU A 395 -0.65 -21.98 12.28
CA GLU A 395 0.50 -21.23 12.80
C GLU A 395 1.71 -21.45 11.90
N HIS A 396 1.93 -20.53 10.96
CA HIS A 396 3.15 -20.47 10.17
C HIS A 396 4.05 -19.36 10.71
N VAL A 397 5.23 -19.74 11.20
CA VAL A 397 6.28 -18.81 11.64
C VAL A 397 7.22 -18.57 10.47
N PHE A 398 7.44 -17.30 10.14
CA PHE A 398 8.31 -16.94 9.03
C PHE A 398 9.79 -17.22 9.36
N PRO A 399 10.65 -17.47 8.36
CA PRO A 399 12.09 -17.56 8.57
C PRO A 399 12.61 -16.29 9.25
N GLN A 400 13.43 -16.46 10.29
CA GLN A 400 14.10 -15.38 11.02
C GLN A 400 15.62 -15.59 10.92
N LEU A 401 16.37 -14.50 10.84
CA LEU A 401 17.84 -14.52 10.94
C LEU A 401 18.23 -14.95 12.37
N ALA A 402 19.12 -15.93 12.51
CA ALA A 402 19.44 -16.60 13.78
C ALA A 402 20.24 -15.72 14.76
N ASP A 403 20.70 -14.52 14.35
CA ASP A 403 21.47 -13.57 15.16
C ASP A 403 20.61 -12.78 16.18
N LEU A 404 19.77 -13.49 16.94
CA LEU A 404 19.28 -13.05 18.25
C LEU A 404 20.11 -13.62 19.41
N SER A 405 21.22 -14.29 19.14
CA SER A 405 22.13 -14.79 20.17
C SER A 405 22.98 -13.65 20.75
N THR A 406 22.45 -12.94 21.75
CA THR A 406 23.17 -12.44 22.96
C THR A 406 24.52 -11.69 22.87
N THR A 407 25.08 -11.40 21.69
CA THR A 407 26.36 -10.70 21.50
C THR A 407 26.21 -9.33 20.83
N ALA A 408 24.99 -8.77 20.80
CA ALA A 408 24.70 -7.42 20.32
C ALA A 408 25.16 -6.31 21.29
N LEU A 409 26.38 -6.43 21.82
CA LEU A 409 27.06 -5.40 22.62
C LEU A 409 28.41 -4.98 22.02
N ASP A 410 28.78 -5.45 20.83
CA ASP A 410 29.97 -4.94 20.13
C ASP A 410 29.59 -3.92 19.05
N PRO A 411 29.89 -2.62 19.22
CA PRO A 411 29.57 -1.56 18.27
C PRO A 411 30.57 -1.49 17.09
N ALA A 412 31.33 -2.56 16.83
CA ALA A 412 32.36 -2.59 15.79
C ALA A 412 31.89 -3.21 14.46
N ASP A 413 30.79 -3.96 14.43
CA ASP A 413 30.29 -4.66 13.23
C ASP A 413 29.14 -3.91 12.53
N HIS A 414 29.41 -2.68 12.10
CA HIS A 414 28.47 -1.86 11.32
C HIS A 414 28.32 -2.28 9.85
N GLU A 415 28.99 -3.34 9.40
CA GLU A 415 28.86 -3.92 8.06
C GLU A 415 28.19 -5.31 8.03
N SER A 416 27.58 -5.75 9.13
CA SER A 416 26.73 -6.94 9.09
C SER A 416 25.47 -6.64 8.25
N PRO A 417 25.20 -7.39 7.16
CA PRO A 417 24.08 -7.08 6.27
C PRO A 417 22.76 -7.14 7.04
N GLY A 418 22.14 -5.96 7.13
CA GLY A 418 20.77 -5.62 7.49
C GLY A 418 19.92 -6.75 8.06
N ARG A 419 19.51 -6.57 9.32
CA ARG A 419 18.48 -7.34 10.01
C ARG A 419 17.12 -7.24 9.29
N ASN A 420 16.93 -7.97 8.19
CA ASN A 420 15.69 -7.91 7.43
C ASN A 420 14.52 -8.47 8.26
N VAL A 421 13.39 -7.76 8.25
CA VAL A 421 12.18 -8.13 8.99
C VAL A 421 11.02 -8.27 8.01
N TRP A 422 10.14 -9.22 8.26
CA TRP A 422 8.88 -9.36 7.53
C TRP A 422 7.94 -8.23 7.92
N VAL A 423 7.44 -7.51 6.93
CA VAL A 423 6.61 -6.34 7.14
C VAL A 423 5.37 -6.42 6.26
N ILE A 424 4.22 -6.10 6.84
CA ILE A 424 2.99 -5.84 6.09
C ILE A 424 3.00 -4.37 5.67
N ASP A 425 3.05 -4.13 4.36
CA ASP A 425 3.00 -2.81 3.76
C ASP A 425 1.61 -2.46 3.23
N PHE A 426 1.02 -1.38 3.76
CA PHE A 426 -0.26 -0.80 3.34
C PHE A 426 -0.08 0.37 2.35
N THR A 427 1.16 0.81 2.11
CA THR A 427 1.49 1.89 1.18
C THR A 427 1.66 1.42 -0.27
N GLN A 428 1.64 0.10 -0.48
CA GLN A 428 1.86 -0.55 -1.78
C GLN A 428 3.16 -0.08 -2.45
N GLY A 429 4.26 -0.05 -1.68
CA GLY A 429 5.55 0.48 -2.14
C GLY A 429 5.60 2.02 -2.18
N GLY A 430 4.87 2.71 -1.31
CA GLY A 430 4.86 4.18 -1.23
C GLY A 430 3.92 4.89 -2.20
N LYS A 431 3.02 4.17 -2.89
CA LYS A 431 2.02 4.74 -3.81
C LYS A 431 0.86 5.41 -3.06
N THR A 432 0.50 4.86 -1.90
CA THR A 432 -0.53 5.41 -1.01
C THR A 432 0.10 5.87 0.30
N LEU A 433 -0.52 6.84 0.98
CA LEU A 433 -0.02 7.37 2.26
C LEU A 433 -0.17 6.37 3.43
N GLY A 434 -0.88 5.26 3.22
CA GLY A 434 -1.24 4.28 4.24
C GLY A 434 -2.73 4.35 4.60
N VAL A 435 -3.12 3.66 5.67
CA VAL A 435 -4.49 3.65 6.21
C VAL A 435 -4.57 4.60 7.41
N VAL A 436 -5.58 5.46 7.47
CA VAL A 436 -5.82 6.29 8.66
C VAL A 436 -6.35 5.40 9.79
N MET A 437 -5.65 5.39 10.91
CA MET A 437 -5.98 4.60 12.10
C MET A 437 -6.21 5.52 13.30
N SER A 438 -7.13 5.13 14.18
CA SER A 438 -7.24 5.72 15.51
C SER A 438 -6.16 5.18 16.46
N GLN A 439 -5.83 5.91 17.51
CA GLN A 439 -4.84 5.49 18.52
C GLN A 439 -5.16 4.13 19.16
N SER A 440 -6.42 3.86 19.46
CA SER A 440 -6.93 2.63 20.05
C SER A 440 -6.70 1.45 19.12
N ARG A 441 -6.93 1.62 17.82
CA ARG A 441 -6.62 0.60 16.82
C ARG A 441 -5.12 0.39 16.63
N MET A 442 -4.31 1.45 16.72
CA MET A 442 -2.85 1.32 16.75
C MET A 442 -2.38 0.50 17.97
N ARG A 443 -2.96 0.73 19.16
CA ARG A 443 -2.68 -0.07 20.35
C ARG A 443 -3.15 -1.52 20.21
N GLU A 444 -4.28 -1.77 19.56
CA GLU A 444 -4.72 -3.14 19.28
C GLU A 444 -3.73 -3.88 18.36
N ILE A 445 -3.18 -3.21 17.35
CA ILE A 445 -2.11 -3.78 16.52
C ILE A 445 -0.86 -4.05 17.36
N GLU A 446 -0.48 -3.12 18.24
CA GLU A 446 0.65 -3.31 19.16
C GLU A 446 0.44 -4.51 20.08
N LEU A 447 -0.78 -4.73 20.60
CA LEU A 447 -1.10 -5.89 21.43
C LEU A 447 -1.05 -7.22 20.64
N VAL A 448 -1.38 -7.19 19.35
CA VAL A 448 -1.26 -8.38 18.48
C VAL A 448 0.20 -8.77 18.27
N ILE A 449 1.09 -7.78 18.06
CA ILE A 449 2.52 -8.00 17.78
C ILE A 449 3.31 -8.24 19.07
N ASN A 450 2.99 -7.51 20.14
CA ASN A 450 3.64 -7.61 21.44
C ASN A 450 2.58 -7.68 22.55
N PRO A 451 2.09 -8.88 22.89
CA PRO A 451 1.06 -9.06 23.93
C PRO A 451 1.51 -8.59 25.32
N LEU A 452 2.82 -8.50 25.58
CA LEU A 452 3.39 -8.09 26.85
C LEU A 452 3.61 -6.57 26.98
N SER A 453 3.51 -5.81 25.88
CA SER A 453 3.59 -4.34 25.88
C SER A 453 2.58 -3.68 26.84
N SER A 454 1.43 -4.33 27.05
CA SER A 454 0.40 -3.86 27.98
C SER A 454 0.81 -3.92 29.46
N MET A 455 1.79 -4.75 29.82
CA MET A 455 2.22 -4.90 31.22
C MET A 455 3.28 -3.86 31.63
N GLU A 456 4.10 -3.38 30.69
CA GLU A 456 5.12 -2.35 30.95
C GLU A 456 4.54 -0.92 31.00
N THR A 457 3.34 -0.71 30.45
CA THR A 457 2.67 0.59 30.34
C THR A 457 1.73 0.96 31.50
N ILE A 458 1.79 0.25 32.63
CA ILE A 458 1.14 0.70 33.90
C ILE A 458 1.80 2.00 34.41
N ASN A 459 3.01 2.33 33.96
CA ASN A 459 3.51 3.69 34.04
C ASN A 459 2.98 4.50 32.85
N THR A 460 2.03 5.38 33.14
CA THR A 460 1.58 6.54 32.34
C THR A 460 2.75 7.44 31.93
N VAL A 461 3.65 6.95 31.08
CA VAL A 461 4.43 7.81 30.21
C VAL A 461 3.49 8.12 29.06
N GLY A 462 2.80 9.24 29.17
CA GLY A 462 2.08 9.81 28.05
C GLY A 462 3.06 9.90 26.88
N MET A 463 2.86 9.06 25.86
CA MET A 463 3.31 9.42 24.52
C MET A 463 2.77 10.82 24.30
N MET A 464 3.66 11.80 24.33
CA MET A 464 3.30 13.19 24.16
C MET A 464 2.42 13.28 22.92
N SER A 465 1.20 13.80 23.07
CA SER A 465 0.26 13.99 21.96
C SER A 465 0.78 15.09 21.04
N TYR A 466 1.88 14.84 20.35
CA TYR A 466 2.37 15.68 19.28
C TYR A 466 1.65 15.26 18.00
N GLY A 467 0.38 15.65 17.93
CA GLY A 467 -0.49 15.43 16.78
C GLY A 467 -1.75 16.26 16.99
N SER A 468 -1.80 17.41 16.32
CA SER A 468 -2.97 18.30 16.27
C SER A 468 -4.12 17.60 15.54
N GLY A 469 -5.22 17.32 16.25
CA GLY A 469 -6.50 16.94 15.65
C GLY A 469 -6.92 15.48 15.82
N SER A 470 -8.23 15.26 15.66
CA SER A 470 -8.87 13.95 15.66
C SER A 470 -8.36 13.09 14.50
N TRP A 471 -8.37 11.76 14.62
CA TRP A 471 -8.10 10.88 13.46
C TRP A 471 -9.09 11.12 12.30
N VAL A 472 -10.30 11.59 12.60
CA VAL A 472 -11.29 12.01 11.62
C VAL A 472 -10.79 13.23 10.83
N ASP A 473 -10.03 14.13 11.45
CA ASP A 473 -9.45 15.29 10.78
C ASP A 473 -8.43 14.85 9.72
N LEU A 474 -7.61 13.83 10.02
CA LEU A 474 -6.66 13.27 9.04
C LEU A 474 -7.38 12.57 7.88
N LEU A 475 -8.52 11.93 8.14
CA LEU A 475 -9.31 11.26 7.10
C LEU A 475 -9.99 12.27 6.17
N ILE A 476 -10.64 13.30 6.74
CA ILE A 476 -11.46 14.26 6.00
C ILE A 476 -10.60 15.39 5.40
N ASN A 477 -9.64 15.93 6.16
CA ASN A 477 -8.76 17.02 5.73
C ASN A 477 -7.41 16.47 5.28
N GLN A 478 -7.33 15.97 4.05
CA GLN A 478 -6.07 15.50 3.45
C GLN A 478 -5.07 16.64 3.14
N ASN A 479 -5.45 17.91 3.36
CA ASN A 479 -4.58 19.07 3.22
C ASN A 479 -4.09 19.55 4.60
N PRO A 480 -2.80 19.35 4.95
CA PRO A 480 -2.23 19.73 6.24
C PRO A 480 -2.12 21.25 6.46
N SER A 481 -2.48 22.06 5.47
CA SER A 481 -2.40 23.53 5.53
C SER A 481 -3.59 24.20 6.26
N ARG A 482 -4.60 23.43 6.71
CA ARG A 482 -5.70 23.93 7.55
C ARG A 482 -5.48 23.53 9.01
N LEU A 483 -4.91 24.44 9.79
CA LEU A 483 -4.47 24.26 11.18
C LEU A 483 -5.58 24.22 12.24
N ALA A 484 -6.85 24.20 11.87
CA ALA A 484 -7.96 24.17 12.83
C ALA A 484 -8.60 22.77 12.84
N SER A 485 -8.51 22.07 13.97
CA SER A 485 -9.29 20.85 14.26
C SER A 485 -10.69 21.28 14.73
N PRO A 486 -11.73 21.20 13.88
CA PRO A 486 -13.08 21.56 14.29
C PRO A 486 -13.64 20.49 15.25
N GLU A 487 -14.40 20.90 16.26
CA GLU A 487 -15.10 19.96 17.15
C GLU A 487 -16.21 19.19 16.41
N HIS A 488 -16.74 19.78 15.33
CA HIS A 488 -17.85 19.26 14.58
C HIS A 488 -17.69 19.41 13.06
N TYR A 489 -18.20 18.44 12.34
CA TYR A 489 -18.30 18.45 10.88
C TYR A 489 -19.77 18.39 10.46
N ILE A 490 -20.14 19.17 9.45
CA ILE A 490 -21.48 19.20 8.89
C ILE A 490 -21.43 18.68 7.46
N ALA A 491 -22.40 17.81 7.11
CA ALA A 491 -22.66 17.37 5.75
C ALA A 491 -24.17 17.33 5.48
N VAL A 492 -24.57 17.57 4.23
CA VAL A 492 -25.96 17.40 3.80
C VAL A 492 -26.08 16.15 2.94
N TYR A 493 -26.77 15.13 3.47
CA TYR A 493 -27.03 13.90 2.75
C TYR A 493 -28.33 14.02 1.94
N HIS A 494 -28.21 13.82 0.62
CA HIS A 494 -29.34 13.79 -0.29
C HIS A 494 -29.68 12.35 -0.65
N SER A 495 -30.94 11.98 -0.46
CA SER A 495 -31.44 10.66 -0.86
C SER A 495 -31.45 10.54 -2.39
N PRO A 496 -30.84 9.49 -2.99
CA PRO A 496 -30.89 9.28 -4.43
C PRO A 496 -32.31 9.15 -4.99
N THR A 497 -33.26 8.73 -4.14
CA THR A 497 -34.67 8.54 -4.51
C THR A 497 -35.56 9.70 -4.07
N SER A 498 -35.00 10.72 -3.41
CA SER A 498 -35.74 11.89 -2.87
C SER A 498 -36.98 11.52 -2.03
N VAL A 499 -36.94 10.34 -1.37
CA VAL A 499 -38.09 9.79 -0.62
C VAL A 499 -38.27 10.47 0.75
N HIS A 500 -37.19 11.01 1.31
CA HIS A 500 -37.20 11.82 2.53
C HIS A 500 -36.50 13.16 2.27
N PRO A 501 -36.79 14.19 3.09
CA PRO A 501 -36.03 15.44 3.07
C PRO A 501 -34.53 15.21 3.28
N PRO A 502 -33.67 16.13 2.81
CA PRO A 502 -32.24 16.06 3.05
C PRO A 502 -31.91 15.93 4.55
N LEU A 503 -30.93 15.08 4.87
CA LEU A 503 -30.45 14.92 6.24
C LEU A 503 -29.29 15.87 6.49
N GLN A 504 -29.41 16.70 7.52
CA GLN A 504 -28.30 17.52 8.00
C GLN A 504 -27.52 16.72 9.03
N LEU A 505 -26.43 16.10 8.57
CA LEU A 505 -25.54 15.29 9.40
C LEU A 505 -24.58 16.20 10.16
N ARG A 506 -24.51 16.05 11.48
CA ARG A 506 -23.52 16.69 12.34
C ARG A 506 -22.67 15.62 13.01
N LEU A 507 -21.43 15.46 12.55
CA LEU A 507 -20.46 14.52 13.11
C LEU A 507 -19.66 15.21 14.21
N THR A 508 -19.68 14.64 15.42
CA THR A 508 -18.79 15.07 16.51
C THR A 508 -17.46 14.36 16.35
N ALA A 509 -16.38 15.14 16.20
CA ALA A 509 -15.05 14.58 16.04
C ALA A 509 -14.61 13.89 17.35
N PRO A 510 -14.18 12.61 17.32
CA PRO A 510 -13.69 11.94 18.51
C PRO A 510 -12.38 12.57 18.99
N GLU A 511 -12.22 12.74 20.31
CA GLU A 511 -11.01 13.28 20.96
C GLU A 511 -9.83 12.29 20.97
N GLU A 512 -9.62 11.59 19.86
CA GLU A 512 -8.62 10.55 19.73
C GLU A 512 -7.67 10.87 18.56
N PRO A 513 -6.34 10.88 18.78
CA PRO A 513 -5.39 11.21 17.74
C PRO A 513 -5.36 10.12 16.66
N GLY A 514 -5.05 10.53 15.43
CA GLY A 514 -4.91 9.62 14.30
C GLY A 514 -3.50 9.46 13.79
N PHE A 515 -3.26 8.34 13.10
CA PHE A 515 -1.97 7.97 12.53
C PHE A 515 -2.16 7.38 11.13
N PHE A 516 -1.18 7.55 10.25
CA PHE A 516 -1.11 6.80 9.00
C PHE A 516 -0.36 5.49 9.23
N LEU A 517 -1.07 4.37 9.18
CA LEU A 517 -0.46 3.04 9.20
C LEU A 517 0.14 2.73 7.83
N GLN A 518 1.47 2.67 7.79
CA GLN A 518 2.22 2.40 6.57
C GLN A 518 2.74 0.98 6.55
N LYS A 519 3.55 0.62 7.55
CA LYS A 519 4.31 -0.63 7.59
C LYS A 519 4.26 -1.22 8.99
N VAL A 520 4.01 -2.53 9.09
CA VAL A 520 3.88 -3.25 10.37
C VAL A 520 4.79 -4.48 10.37
N PRO A 521 5.76 -4.60 11.30
CA PRO A 521 6.58 -5.80 11.42
C PRO A 521 5.75 -6.97 11.94
N VAL A 522 5.95 -8.16 11.37
CA VAL A 522 5.26 -9.40 11.74
C VAL A 522 6.22 -10.58 11.70
N ASN A 523 5.99 -11.58 12.54
CA ASN A 523 6.82 -12.79 12.66
C ASN A 523 6.06 -14.06 12.29
N SER A 524 4.73 -14.02 12.31
CA SER A 524 3.87 -15.17 12.06
C SER A 524 2.63 -14.82 11.26
N MET A 525 2.03 -15.81 10.62
CA MET A 525 0.76 -15.64 9.92
C MET A 525 -0.41 -15.29 10.87
N LYS A 526 -0.31 -15.71 12.14
CA LYS A 526 -1.28 -15.35 13.19
C LYS A 526 -1.27 -13.84 13.47
N GLU A 527 -0.09 -13.24 13.56
CA GLU A 527 0.05 -11.78 13.68
C GLU A 527 -0.49 -11.08 12.43
N VAL A 528 -0.21 -11.61 11.24
CA VAL A 528 -0.75 -11.07 9.98
C VAL A 528 -2.27 -11.02 10.03
N TRP A 529 -2.93 -12.12 10.37
CA TRP A 529 -4.40 -12.15 10.48
C TRP A 529 -4.93 -11.16 11.51
N GLY A 530 -4.32 -11.11 12.70
CA GLY A 530 -4.73 -10.20 13.76
C GLY A 530 -4.63 -8.72 13.35
N VAL A 531 -3.53 -8.32 12.70
CA VAL A 531 -3.34 -6.96 12.19
C VAL A 531 -4.37 -6.63 11.11
N LEU A 532 -4.58 -7.55 10.17
CA LEU A 532 -5.52 -7.34 9.06
C LEU A 532 -6.98 -7.25 9.54
N GLU A 533 -7.35 -7.95 10.61
CA GLU A 533 -8.68 -7.88 11.24
C GLU A 533 -8.95 -6.45 11.77
N VAL A 534 -7.99 -5.88 12.49
CA VAL A 534 -8.07 -4.50 13.04
C VAL A 534 -8.13 -3.47 11.92
N VAL A 535 -7.28 -3.61 10.89
CA VAL A 535 -7.23 -2.68 9.75
C VAL A 535 -8.52 -2.75 8.94
N ARG A 536 -9.10 -3.94 8.73
CA ARG A 536 -10.40 -4.09 8.06
C ARG A 536 -11.49 -3.30 8.78
N GLU A 537 -11.60 -3.46 10.09
CA GLU A 537 -12.57 -2.74 10.92
C GLU A 537 -12.43 -1.23 10.79
N GLN A 538 -11.19 -0.73 10.80
CA GLN A 538 -10.93 0.69 10.60
C GLN A 538 -11.25 1.16 9.18
N CYS A 539 -10.94 0.36 8.14
CA CYS A 539 -11.31 0.66 6.77
C CYS A 539 -12.83 0.76 6.60
N TRP A 540 -13.60 -0.11 7.27
CA TRP A 540 -15.06 -0.07 7.25
C TRP A 540 -15.62 1.27 7.76
N ILE A 541 -15.15 1.77 8.91
CA ILE A 541 -15.61 3.06 9.44
C ILE A 541 -15.08 4.25 8.62
N ASN A 542 -13.82 4.18 8.16
CA ASN A 542 -13.24 5.22 7.30
C ASN A 542 -14.07 5.43 6.03
N GLU A 543 -14.58 4.35 5.44
CA GLU A 543 -15.36 4.39 4.21
C GLU A 543 -16.79 4.88 4.44
N ILE A 544 -17.40 4.55 5.60
CA ILE A 544 -18.69 5.15 6.00
C ILE A 544 -18.56 6.67 6.12
N LEU A 545 -17.52 7.15 6.82
CA LEU A 545 -17.28 8.59 6.97
C LEU A 545 -16.92 9.25 5.62
N SER A 546 -16.09 8.61 4.80
CA SER A 546 -15.71 9.13 3.48
C SER A 546 -16.87 9.15 2.47
N GLY A 547 -17.98 8.49 2.77
CA GLY A 547 -19.18 8.47 1.92
C GLY A 547 -19.89 9.83 1.78
N CYS A 548 -19.60 10.81 2.65
CA CYS A 548 -20.14 12.17 2.58
C CYS A 548 -19.04 13.22 2.45
N LYS A 549 -19.37 14.35 1.80
CA LYS A 549 -18.50 15.53 1.73
C LYS A 549 -18.71 16.35 3.01
N TRP A 550 -17.87 16.12 4.00
CA TRP A 550 -17.88 16.87 5.25
C TRP A 550 -17.26 18.24 5.09
N SER A 551 -17.79 19.20 5.82
CA SER A 551 -17.23 20.54 5.97
C SER A 551 -17.05 20.87 7.45
N PRO A 552 -15.94 21.50 7.85
CA PRO A 552 -15.74 21.95 9.23
C PRO A 552 -16.83 22.96 9.62
N GLU A 553 -17.48 22.74 10.77
CA GLU A 553 -18.44 23.69 11.34
C GLU A 553 -17.70 25.02 11.64
N GLY A 554 -18.19 26.14 11.09
CA GLY A 554 -17.65 27.48 11.35
C GLY A 554 -16.68 28.08 10.30
N LEU A 555 -16.14 27.30 9.36
CA LEU A 555 -15.20 27.81 8.32
C LEU A 555 -15.83 28.03 6.93
N ASN A 556 -17.01 27.48 6.70
CA ASN A 556 -17.78 27.63 5.47
C ASN A 556 -19.23 28.01 5.83
N LEU A 557 -19.52 29.32 5.84
CA LEU A 557 -20.86 29.82 5.52
C LEU A 557 -20.83 30.31 4.06
N PRO A 558 -20.85 29.45 3.03
CA PRO A 558 -21.27 29.90 1.72
C PRO A 558 -22.80 29.96 1.79
N HIS A 559 -23.35 31.17 1.94
CA HIS A 559 -24.56 31.69 1.29
C HIS A 559 -25.83 30.81 1.08
N GLU A 560 -25.96 29.58 1.57
CA GLU A 560 -27.18 28.77 1.45
C GLU A 560 -28.16 29.01 2.60
N LEU A 561 -27.75 29.72 3.66
CA LEU A 561 -28.66 30.20 4.70
C LEU A 561 -29.43 31.46 4.30
N GLU A 562 -29.12 32.06 3.14
CA GLU A 562 -29.85 33.25 2.65
C GLU A 562 -30.91 32.92 1.58
N GLU A 563 -30.97 31.70 1.02
CA GLU A 563 -31.97 31.38 -0.01
C GLU A 563 -33.34 30.87 0.53
N GLU A 564 -33.53 30.71 1.84
CA GLU A 564 -34.83 30.26 2.39
C GLU A 564 -35.38 31.11 3.54
N GLN A 565 -35.22 32.44 3.48
CA GLN A 565 -36.26 33.32 4.04
C GLN A 565 -37.46 33.34 3.09
N LYS A 566 -38.10 32.18 2.92
CA LYS A 566 -39.42 32.11 2.30
C LYS A 566 -40.39 32.72 3.31
N ASN A 567 -41.13 33.76 2.91
CA ASN A 567 -42.17 34.37 3.73
C ASN A 567 -43.09 33.28 4.28
N VAL A 568 -43.10 33.07 5.59
CA VAL A 568 -43.97 32.10 6.27
C VAL A 568 -45.41 32.47 5.98
N VAL A 569 -46.14 31.60 5.28
CA VAL A 569 -47.55 31.82 4.89
C VAL A 569 -48.47 31.20 5.96
N GLU A 570 -49.69 31.71 6.15
CA GLU A 570 -50.68 31.09 7.07
C GLU A 570 -50.93 29.59 6.79
N ALA A 571 -50.75 29.15 5.53
CA ALA A 571 -50.80 27.73 5.16
C ALA A 571 -49.70 26.89 5.82
N ASP A 572 -48.53 27.47 6.12
CA ASP A 572 -47.48 26.81 6.87
C ASP A 572 -47.90 26.66 8.34
N LEU A 573 -48.55 27.68 8.91
CA LEU A 573 -49.11 27.66 10.27
C LEU A 573 -50.17 26.57 10.42
N ASP A 574 -51.09 26.46 9.47
CA ASP A 574 -52.11 25.40 9.43
C ASP A 574 -51.48 24.01 9.28
N ALA A 575 -50.39 23.86 8.52
CA ALA A 575 -49.63 22.62 8.42
C ALA A 575 -48.90 22.27 9.73
N ILE A 576 -48.46 23.26 10.51
CA ILE A 576 -47.90 23.07 11.86
C ILE A 576 -48.98 22.54 12.80
N LEU A 577 -50.15 23.17 12.77
CA LEU A 577 -51.26 22.84 13.66
C LEU A 577 -51.92 21.50 13.31
N SER A 578 -51.89 21.09 12.04
CA SER A 578 -52.39 19.77 11.59
C SER A 578 -51.37 18.63 11.71
N GLY A 579 -50.09 18.94 12.01
CA GLY A 579 -49.01 17.96 12.06
C GLY A 579 -48.59 17.39 10.69
N SER A 580 -48.90 18.10 9.60
CA SER A 580 -48.57 17.70 8.22
C SER A 580 -47.34 18.38 7.63
N ILE A 581 -46.55 19.13 8.41
CA ILE A 581 -45.30 19.72 7.91
C ILE A 581 -44.30 18.63 7.55
N ILE A 582 -43.80 18.68 6.32
CA ILE A 582 -42.58 17.98 5.92
C ILE A 582 -41.40 18.93 6.19
N PRO A 583 -40.46 18.59 7.10
CA PRO A 583 -39.35 19.47 7.41
C PRO A 583 -38.45 19.65 6.17
N LEU A 584 -37.88 20.85 6.00
CA LEU A 584 -36.94 21.15 4.92
C LEU A 584 -35.66 20.31 5.04
N LYS A 585 -35.18 20.12 6.28
CA LYS A 585 -34.00 19.30 6.61
C LYS A 585 -34.26 18.54 7.91
N ILE A 586 -33.77 17.30 8.00
CA ILE A 586 -33.86 16.48 9.22
C ILE A 586 -32.48 16.51 9.91
N PRO A 587 -32.36 17.02 11.14
CA PRO A 587 -31.10 17.01 11.86
C PRO A 587 -30.75 15.59 12.33
N VAL A 588 -29.53 15.16 12.07
CA VAL A 588 -28.99 13.86 12.50
C VAL A 588 -27.63 14.08 13.13
N ASN A 589 -27.45 13.70 14.39
CA ASN A 589 -26.13 13.73 15.01
C ASN A 589 -25.46 12.37 14.84
N VAL A 590 -24.19 12.38 14.43
CA VAL A 590 -23.37 11.21 14.17
C VAL A 590 -22.23 11.17 15.19
N PHE A 591 -22.08 10.04 15.86
CA PHE A 591 -21.05 9.82 16.87
C PHE A 591 -20.27 8.54 16.55
N VAL A 592 -18.95 8.61 16.69
CA VAL A 592 -18.07 7.43 16.68
C VAL A 592 -17.54 7.23 18.10
N PRO A 593 -18.08 6.28 18.87
CA PRO A 593 -17.68 6.10 20.27
C PRO A 593 -16.21 5.64 20.37
N SER A 594 -15.34 6.47 20.94
CA SER A 594 -13.90 6.17 21.14
C SER A 594 -13.64 5.13 22.23
N HIS A 595 -14.64 4.85 23.07
CA HIS A 595 -14.55 3.91 24.17
C HIS A 595 -15.75 2.97 24.18
N SER A 596 -15.50 1.67 24.38
CA SER A 596 -16.53 0.65 24.66
C SER A 596 -17.21 0.83 26.03
N GLY A 597 -17.11 2.02 26.63
CA GLY A 597 -17.97 2.49 27.71
C GLY A 597 -19.05 3.37 27.11
N THR A 598 -19.99 2.79 26.36
CA THR A 598 -21.33 3.39 26.38
C THR A 598 -21.76 3.41 27.85
N PRO A 599 -22.17 4.55 28.43
CA PRO A 599 -22.95 4.46 29.66
C PRO A 599 -24.12 3.55 29.30
N GLY A 600 -24.23 2.41 29.97
CA GLY A 600 -25.43 1.60 29.84
C GLY A 600 -26.66 2.46 30.08
N PRO A 601 -27.87 2.02 29.70
CA PRO A 601 -29.08 2.62 30.24
C PRO A 601 -28.89 2.74 31.75
N ILE A 602 -29.22 3.91 32.30
CA ILE A 602 -28.98 4.40 33.68
C ILE A 602 -29.43 3.41 34.80
N PHE A 603 -29.97 2.25 34.44
CA PHE A 603 -30.52 1.21 35.31
C PHE A 603 -29.87 -0.19 35.19
N ALA A 604 -28.75 -0.36 34.48
CA ALA A 604 -28.04 -1.64 34.47
C ALA A 604 -26.97 -1.70 35.58
N ASN A 605 -27.19 -2.55 36.59
CA ASN A 605 -26.23 -2.81 37.69
C ASN A 605 -24.86 -3.28 37.14
N PRO A 606 -23.75 -2.81 37.71
CA PRO A 606 -22.42 -3.29 37.35
C PRO A 606 -22.15 -4.61 38.07
N ASP A 607 -22.41 -5.74 37.40
CA ASP A 607 -21.99 -7.05 37.89
C ASP A 607 -20.50 -7.29 37.59
N LEU A 608 -19.78 -7.77 38.61
CA LEU A 608 -18.34 -8.11 38.65
C LEU A 608 -17.88 -9.19 37.65
N ASN A 609 -18.71 -9.60 36.68
CA ASN A 609 -18.38 -10.54 35.61
C ASN A 609 -17.87 -9.86 34.31
N GLU A 610 -17.72 -8.53 34.29
CA GLU A 610 -17.21 -7.78 33.12
C GLU A 610 -15.70 -7.96 32.82
N MET A 611 -14.97 -8.82 33.54
CA MET A 611 -13.61 -9.22 33.14
C MET A 611 -13.58 -10.20 31.95
N ALA A 612 -14.72 -10.74 31.52
CA ALA A 612 -14.80 -11.44 30.24
C ALA A 612 -14.71 -10.42 29.10
N SER A 613 -13.57 -10.41 28.40
CA SER A 613 -13.28 -9.69 27.15
C SER A 613 -14.54 -9.42 26.31
N ARG A 614 -15.18 -8.26 26.49
CA ARG A 614 -16.17 -7.79 25.52
C ARG A 614 -15.40 -7.50 24.24
N VAL A 615 -15.66 -8.28 23.20
CA VAL A 615 -15.10 -8.05 21.86
C VAL A 615 -15.41 -6.60 21.48
N ARG A 616 -14.37 -5.76 21.43
CA ARG A 616 -14.49 -4.34 21.09
C ARG A 616 -14.79 -4.22 19.60
N ARG A 617 -16.06 -4.05 19.26
CA ARG A 617 -16.53 -3.90 17.88
C ARG A 617 -16.61 -2.44 17.48
N THR A 618 -16.14 -2.13 16.27
CA THR A 618 -16.35 -0.79 15.69
C THR A 618 -17.83 -0.50 15.56
N LYS A 619 -18.28 0.67 16.03
CA LYS A 619 -19.68 1.10 15.90
C LYS A 619 -19.80 2.59 15.57
N ILE A 620 -20.90 2.93 14.91
CA ILE A 620 -21.33 4.30 14.63
C ILE A 620 -22.75 4.47 15.14
N VAL A 621 -23.02 5.58 15.83
CA VAL A 621 -24.33 5.88 16.41
C VAL A 621 -24.88 7.13 15.74
N MET A 622 -26.12 7.06 15.28
CA MET A 622 -26.84 8.16 14.67
C MET A 622 -28.09 8.46 15.49
N THR A 623 -28.28 9.71 15.90
CA THR A 623 -29.50 10.14 16.60
C THR A 623 -30.28 11.14 15.77
N SER A 624 -31.59 10.96 15.70
CA SER A 624 -32.52 11.85 14.99
C SER A 624 -33.79 12.06 15.81
N PRO A 625 -34.46 13.22 15.69
CA PRO A 625 -35.72 13.46 16.41
C PRO A 625 -36.81 12.50 15.94
N GLU A 626 -37.62 12.01 16.89
CA GLU A 626 -38.83 11.26 16.60
C GLU A 626 -39.94 12.18 16.06
N ARG A 627 -40.90 11.61 15.33
CA ARG A 627 -41.98 12.39 14.69
C ARG A 627 -43.00 12.85 15.74
N PRO A 628 -43.43 14.13 15.71
CA PRO A 628 -44.61 14.59 16.45
C PRO A 628 -45.85 13.74 16.11
N PRO A 629 -46.73 13.44 17.10
CA PRO A 629 -46.78 14.02 18.44
C PRO A 629 -45.91 13.32 19.49
N ILE A 630 -45.16 12.26 19.13
CA ILE A 630 -44.30 11.54 20.07
C ILE A 630 -43.00 12.34 20.26
N SER A 631 -42.76 12.78 21.49
CA SER A 631 -41.50 13.43 21.87
C SER A 631 -40.48 12.36 22.23
N GLY A 632 -39.49 12.13 21.37
CA GLY A 632 -38.45 11.14 21.58
C GLY A 632 -37.24 11.34 20.67
N LEU A 633 -36.20 10.54 20.90
CA LEU A 633 -35.03 10.44 20.03
C LEU A 633 -34.96 9.02 19.48
N VAL A 634 -34.84 8.92 18.17
CA VAL A 634 -34.50 7.67 17.50
C VAL A 634 -32.99 7.54 17.51
N GLU A 635 -32.49 6.45 18.07
CA GLU A 635 -31.08 6.10 18.06
C GLU A 635 -30.88 4.88 17.16
N ILE A 636 -29.98 5.00 16.18
CA ILE A 636 -29.59 3.93 15.27
C ILE A 636 -28.12 3.62 15.55
N CYS A 637 -27.86 2.44 16.09
CA CYS A 637 -26.51 1.94 16.34
C CYS A 637 -26.16 0.91 15.26
N VAL A 638 -25.10 1.18 14.50
CA VAL A 638 -24.58 0.25 13.48
C VAL A 638 -23.22 -0.23 13.94
N SER A 639 -23.06 -1.54 14.10
CA SER A 639 -21.81 -2.15 14.54
C SER A 639 -21.29 -3.19 13.55
N PHE A 640 -19.96 -3.27 13.44
CA PHE A 640 -19.29 -4.30 12.66
C PHE A 640 -19.39 -5.64 13.41
N ASP A 641 -19.98 -6.66 12.79
CA ASP A 641 -20.23 -7.96 13.42
C ASP A 641 -20.13 -9.12 12.42
N GLU A 642 -19.00 -9.81 12.45
CA GLU A 642 -18.66 -10.94 11.58
C GLU A 642 -19.58 -12.16 11.77
N THR A 643 -20.21 -12.26 12.95
CA THR A 643 -21.12 -13.37 13.29
C THR A 643 -22.48 -13.23 12.60
N LYS A 644 -22.85 -12.01 12.19
CA LYS A 644 -24.09 -11.74 11.46
C LYS A 644 -23.96 -12.14 9.99
N PRO A 645 -25.03 -12.60 9.33
CA PRO A 645 -24.98 -13.07 7.94
C PRO A 645 -24.51 -11.98 6.96
N ARG A 646 -24.73 -10.70 7.28
CA ARG A 646 -24.30 -9.54 6.48
C ARG A 646 -23.01 -8.87 6.95
N GLY A 647 -22.39 -9.37 8.02
CA GLY A 647 -21.17 -8.77 8.61
C GLY A 647 -21.39 -7.46 9.38
N VAL A 648 -22.66 -7.04 9.55
CA VAL A 648 -23.05 -5.80 10.21
C VAL A 648 -24.29 -6.08 11.07
N ASN A 649 -24.36 -5.48 12.26
CA ASN A 649 -25.52 -5.51 13.14
C ASN A 649 -26.10 -4.10 13.24
N VAL A 650 -27.43 -3.97 13.11
CA VAL A 650 -28.15 -2.70 13.22
C VAL A 650 -29.16 -2.78 14.35
N GLU A 651 -29.01 -1.91 15.34
CA GLU A 651 -29.90 -1.78 16.49
C GLU A 651 -30.65 -0.45 16.42
N LEU A 652 -31.96 -0.51 16.61
CA LEU A 652 -32.87 0.63 16.51
C LEU A 652 -33.56 0.83 17.86
N ASN A 653 -33.31 1.96 18.52
CA ASN A 653 -33.94 2.35 19.76
C ASN A 653 -34.83 3.58 19.55
N GLY A 654 -35.99 3.64 20.21
CA GLY A 654 -36.85 4.84 20.21
C GLY A 654 -37.67 5.08 18.94
N ALA A 655 -37.85 4.08 18.06
CA ALA A 655 -38.69 4.17 16.85
C ALA A 655 -40.00 3.39 17.01
N MET A 656 -40.92 3.90 17.84
CA MET A 656 -42.17 3.21 18.17
C MET A 656 -43.09 3.09 16.94
N GLY A 657 -43.54 1.88 16.62
CA GLY A 657 -44.48 1.62 15.51
C GLY A 657 -43.85 1.45 14.12
N VAL A 658 -42.53 1.51 13.99
CA VAL A 658 -41.81 1.28 12.73
C VAL A 658 -41.44 -0.20 12.59
N ASP A 659 -42.20 -0.95 11.79
CA ASP A 659 -41.85 -2.33 11.43
C ASP A 659 -40.79 -2.33 10.31
N LEU A 660 -39.53 -2.18 10.72
CA LEU A 660 -38.37 -2.35 9.85
C LEU A 660 -37.69 -3.67 10.16
N ARG A 661 -37.62 -4.53 9.14
CA ARG A 661 -36.88 -5.78 9.24
C ARG A 661 -35.37 -5.49 9.37
N PRO A 662 -34.70 -5.99 10.42
CA PRO A 662 -33.28 -5.71 10.65
C PRO A 662 -32.41 -6.19 9.48
N GLU A 663 -32.78 -7.28 8.82
CA GLU A 663 -32.03 -7.83 7.68
C GLU A 663 -31.99 -6.86 6.48
N VAL A 664 -33.04 -6.05 6.31
CA VAL A 664 -33.12 -5.03 5.25
C VAL A 664 -32.22 -3.84 5.60
N MET A 665 -32.18 -3.45 6.87
CA MET A 665 -31.31 -2.37 7.33
C MET A 665 -29.83 -2.76 7.25
N GLU A 666 -29.49 -3.98 7.66
CA GLU A 666 -28.14 -4.55 7.51
C GLU A 666 -27.70 -4.58 6.04
N GLU A 667 -28.59 -4.98 5.12
CA GLU A 667 -28.32 -4.96 3.69
C GLU A 667 -28.05 -3.53 3.18
N ILE A 668 -28.81 -2.54 3.64
CA ILE A 668 -28.59 -1.13 3.26
C ILE A 668 -27.24 -0.64 3.77
N CYS A 669 -26.86 -0.96 5.01
CA CYS A 669 -25.55 -0.62 5.57
C CYS A 669 -24.43 -1.25 4.75
N ARG A 670 -24.53 -2.55 4.44
CA ARG A 670 -23.56 -3.29 3.61
C ARG A 670 -23.31 -2.61 2.26
N ARG A 671 -24.36 -2.04 1.65
CA ARG A 671 -24.29 -1.35 0.35
C ARG A 671 -23.84 0.12 0.43
N GLY A 672 -23.37 0.58 1.59
CA GLY A 672 -22.89 1.96 1.79
C GLY A 672 -24.00 2.97 2.12
N GLY A 673 -25.19 2.51 2.46
CA GLY A 673 -26.35 3.37 2.79
C GLY A 673 -26.44 3.77 4.26
N THR A 674 -25.40 3.56 5.07
CA THR A 674 -25.42 3.74 6.53
C THR A 674 -25.89 5.13 6.96
N LEU A 675 -25.33 6.20 6.39
CA LEU A 675 -25.68 7.58 6.73
C LEU A 675 -27.10 8.00 6.30
N GLY A 676 -27.76 7.18 5.46
CA GLY A 676 -29.13 7.41 5.01
C GLY A 676 -30.20 6.67 5.84
N LEU A 677 -29.82 5.87 6.84
CA LEU A 677 -30.76 5.05 7.61
C LEU A 677 -31.80 5.89 8.35
N SER A 678 -31.40 7.01 8.98
CA SER A 678 -32.30 7.90 9.71
C SER A 678 -33.44 8.42 8.82
N GLY A 679 -33.15 8.75 7.56
CA GLY A 679 -34.17 9.17 6.59
C GLY A 679 -35.15 8.06 6.20
N ARG A 680 -34.70 6.80 6.17
CA ARG A 680 -35.56 5.65 5.88
C ARG A 680 -36.46 5.28 7.06
N VAL A 681 -35.92 5.34 8.29
CA VAL A 681 -36.72 5.21 9.52
C VAL A 681 -37.78 6.29 9.56
N TRP A 682 -37.40 7.54 9.27
CA TRP A 682 -38.32 8.66 9.17
C TRP A 682 -39.42 8.41 8.13
N THR A 683 -39.07 7.98 6.92
CA THR A 683 -40.05 7.68 5.84
C THR A 683 -41.05 6.61 6.28
N LYS A 684 -40.57 5.53 6.90
CA LYS A 684 -41.45 4.41 7.30
C LYS A 684 -42.39 4.79 8.44
N ALA A 685 -41.96 5.67 9.34
CA ALA A 685 -42.84 6.29 10.32
C ALA A 685 -43.92 7.20 9.69
N HIS A 686 -43.76 7.64 8.43
CA HIS A 686 -44.77 8.40 7.69
C HIS A 686 -45.74 7.53 6.88
N GLY A 687 -45.32 6.33 6.48
CA GLY A 687 -46.10 5.46 5.57
C GLY A 687 -47.10 4.51 6.23
N SER A 688 -47.28 4.54 7.56
CA SER A 688 -48.21 3.66 8.29
C SER A 688 -49.54 4.31 8.68
N LEU A 689 -49.98 5.35 7.95
CA LEU A 689 -51.33 5.91 8.07
C LEU A 689 -52.31 5.23 7.13
#